data_AF-A0AAW8SZ88-F1
#
_entry.id   AF-A0AAW8SZ88-F1
#
_cell.length_a   1.000
_cell.length_b   1.000
_cell.length_c   1.000
_cell.angle_alpha   90.00
_cell.angle_beta   90.00
_cell.angle_gamma   90.00
#
_symmetry.space_group_name_H-M   'P 1'
#
loop_
_entity.id
_entity.type
_entity.pdbx_description
1 polymer ?
#
loop_
_entity_poly.entity_id
_entity_poly.type
_entity_poly.pdbx_seq_one_letter_code
_entity_poly.pdbx_strand_id
1 'polypeptide(L)'
;MLWLKKASGILIIFQLLLGAGGTFVAESVNDTSQESLYTKDLNTETSDSEETTPSEGISVEEGRSNMETSSTSNSEAPIKKQNVKASDEKIEETSTEETTREISEQSVQMQASGSGTSETDPRVVSNSSELRAAIEVDKVAFVQLEASDSVFQFDQAGSRIAISNNVTIDGNGRTASYKDNTRNFAFEIAAANLHVKIKNISFGSSDFTIPAYDYYGFCRGNGHANTTIEVENINYYSTAAAQPFHNRGTDSKIVFSGENYFTVQKGSYSQEFAECNNFVFEKNSHTIIGHNTGQANSIATSGSDFNFELKDGAIVDYSTTSSRFVDNFTGRGNVVVGNNAELKLNGNGSFSSVSESVDFDVMENGSLDVAFANKLDFKNDSTFHLANDSTLDMSVTSANQIFNTLIPASNFIIDNAYRLSFNVSSSGSKEPVNSGFTFNEFRGGITGYGLTANNSPINTTVATKDTITSNGTNFTLSNATSRNDFTVDEKTTIRGAKRLVFQRLPNPTVISNVHKEVADDNASFNLTDYLTNGNEISKIVYKLYDSQQDPENFGTEISTQELTSSITDSVKFNTLSPEKDYWVYVQIVAKYDTGDSEWFEVPFTTKSDILSVTIPTSMFFNTDMDDSGKLTIHSPSYMVTNSSAYPIEVAMNSFSEEGDSGIELLDSPDSNNNKGLFLQLNKNNQVVTTLKTDISNLPMGEVPVDDESSIRLTGEYFGPAGKAIDVNYKMTLDFKKAGT
;
A
#
# COMPACT_ATOMS: atom_id res chain seq x y z
N MET A 1 -27.42 31.76 -9.94
CA MET A 1 -26.04 32.21 -9.71
C MET A 1 -25.29 31.01 -9.17
N LEU A 2 -24.29 30.55 -9.93
CA LEU A 2 -23.49 29.34 -9.78
C LEU A 2 -22.82 29.19 -8.42
N TRP A 3 -22.76 27.97 -7.88
CA TRP A 3 -21.56 27.45 -7.19
C TRP A 3 -21.29 26.02 -7.68
N LEU A 4 -20.24 25.89 -8.50
CA LEU A 4 -19.63 24.64 -8.93
C LEU A 4 -18.80 24.06 -7.77
N LYS A 5 -19.01 22.78 -7.43
CA LYS A 5 -17.99 21.95 -6.77
C LYS A 5 -17.28 21.14 -7.86
N LYS A 6 -15.97 21.33 -7.98
CA LYS A 6 -15.09 20.53 -8.85
C LYS A 6 -14.79 19.20 -8.16
N ALA A 7 -15.09 18.11 -8.86
CA ALA A 7 -14.58 16.78 -8.58
C ALA A 7 -13.18 16.65 -9.22
N SER A 8 -12.20 16.22 -8.43
CA SER A 8 -10.87 15.84 -8.92
C SER A 8 -10.93 14.37 -9.35
N GLY A 9 -11.00 14.14 -10.65
CA GLY A 9 -10.93 12.81 -11.25
C GLY A 9 -9.49 12.30 -11.29
N ILE A 10 -9.30 11.09 -10.80
CA ILE A 10 -8.09 10.29 -10.93
C ILE A 10 -7.97 9.82 -12.39
N LEU A 11 -6.86 10.17 -13.05
CA LEU A 11 -6.54 9.77 -14.42
C LEU A 11 -5.68 8.50 -14.39
N ILE A 12 -6.28 7.35 -14.67
CA ILE A 12 -5.55 6.09 -14.92
C ILE A 12 -5.32 5.98 -16.43
N ILE A 13 -4.07 6.07 -16.87
CA ILE A 13 -3.66 5.87 -18.26
C ILE A 13 -3.29 4.40 -18.45
N PHE A 14 -4.15 3.64 -19.13
CA PHE A 14 -3.79 2.35 -19.75
C PHE A 14 -3.27 2.62 -21.16
N GLN A 15 -2.02 2.24 -21.44
CA GLN A 15 -1.53 2.12 -22.81
C GLN A 15 -1.79 0.69 -23.32
N LEU A 16 -2.73 0.55 -24.25
CA LEU A 16 -2.84 -0.60 -25.15
C LEU A 16 -1.81 -0.46 -26.27
N LEU A 17 -0.95 -1.48 -26.45
CA LEU A 17 -0.32 -1.76 -27.74
C LEU A 17 -1.05 -2.92 -28.42
N LEU A 18 -1.55 -2.69 -29.63
CA LEU A 18 -2.13 -3.69 -30.52
C LEU A 18 -1.13 -4.08 -31.63
N GLY A 19 -1.24 -5.37 -32.03
CA GLY A 19 -0.78 -5.92 -33.31
C GLY A 19 0.37 -6.90 -33.15
N ALA A 20 0.40 -8.10 -33.74
CA ALA A 20 -0.47 -8.89 -34.61
C ALA A 20 0.04 -10.34 -34.46
N GLY A 21 -0.76 -11.42 -34.44
CA GLY A 21 -1.45 -12.03 -35.57
C GLY A 21 -1.01 -13.50 -35.75
N GLY A 22 -1.98 -14.44 -35.74
CA GLY A 22 -1.91 -15.84 -36.22
C GLY A 22 -1.21 -16.85 -35.28
N THR A 23 -1.65 -18.11 -35.09
CA THR A 23 -2.73 -18.94 -35.63
C THR A 23 -2.82 -20.18 -34.73
N PHE A 24 -4.01 -20.75 -34.51
CA PHE A 24 -4.19 -22.04 -33.83
C PHE A 24 -3.83 -23.22 -34.74
N VAL A 25 -3.09 -24.21 -34.23
CA VAL A 25 -3.22 -25.63 -34.59
C VAL A 25 -2.93 -26.47 -33.33
N ALA A 26 -3.85 -27.38 -33.01
CA ALA A 26 -3.65 -28.46 -32.05
C ALA A 26 -3.17 -29.71 -32.80
N GLU A 27 -2.15 -30.42 -32.29
CA GLU A 27 -2.10 -31.88 -32.31
C GLU A 27 -0.96 -32.44 -31.44
N SER A 28 -1.10 -33.72 -31.16
CA SER A 28 -0.63 -34.52 -30.04
C SER A 28 0.67 -35.32 -30.25
N VAL A 29 1.13 -35.95 -29.15
CA VAL A 29 1.89 -37.22 -29.00
C VAL A 29 3.43 -37.14 -28.83
N ASN A 30 3.90 -37.86 -27.79
CA ASN A 30 5.20 -38.51 -27.50
C ASN A 30 6.28 -38.41 -28.59
N ASP A 31 7.59 -38.30 -28.30
CA ASP A 31 8.40 -39.36 -27.67
C ASP A 31 9.87 -38.91 -27.55
N THR A 32 10.62 -39.66 -26.76
CA THR A 32 12.05 -39.65 -26.41
C THR A 32 13.09 -39.21 -27.46
N SER A 33 14.21 -38.61 -26.99
CA SER A 33 15.57 -39.21 -26.94
C SER A 33 16.74 -38.21 -27.15
N GLN A 34 17.65 -38.25 -26.17
CA GLN A 34 19.13 -38.24 -26.19
C GLN A 34 20.02 -37.44 -27.18
N GLU A 35 21.16 -37.02 -26.58
CA GLU A 35 22.52 -36.81 -27.13
C GLU A 35 22.77 -35.61 -28.08
N SER A 36 23.46 -34.56 -27.66
CA SER A 36 24.92 -34.36 -27.46
C SER A 36 25.67 -33.80 -28.69
N LEU A 37 26.30 -32.64 -28.48
CA LEU A 37 27.58 -32.15 -29.03
C LEU A 37 27.78 -32.15 -30.57
N TYR A 38 27.95 -30.96 -31.16
CA TYR A 38 29.27 -30.50 -31.66
C TYR A 38 29.24 -29.05 -32.17
N THR A 39 30.29 -28.34 -31.78
CA THR A 39 30.84 -27.04 -32.19
C THR A 39 31.13 -26.91 -33.69
N LYS A 40 31.16 -25.67 -34.24
CA LYS A 40 32.38 -25.08 -34.84
C LYS A 40 32.28 -23.57 -35.21
N ASP A 41 33.18 -22.81 -34.59
CA ASP A 41 34.03 -21.67 -35.01
C ASP A 41 33.49 -20.50 -35.87
N LEU A 42 33.84 -19.27 -35.44
CA LEU A 42 35.02 -18.59 -36.02
C LEU A 42 35.55 -17.45 -35.10
N ASN A 43 36.74 -17.72 -34.54
CA ASN A 43 37.99 -16.99 -34.70
C ASN A 43 38.21 -15.54 -34.19
N THR A 44 39.14 -15.50 -33.21
CA THR A 44 40.46 -14.80 -33.20
C THR A 44 40.48 -13.27 -33.12
N GLU A 45 41.38 -12.62 -32.38
CA GLU A 45 42.56 -13.01 -31.58
C GLU A 45 42.95 -11.74 -30.79
N THR A 46 43.15 -11.81 -29.46
CA THR A 46 44.44 -11.99 -28.74
C THR A 46 45.35 -10.76 -28.81
N SER A 47 46.25 -10.48 -27.87
CA SER A 47 47.22 -11.35 -27.18
C SER A 47 47.76 -10.53 -25.98
N ASP A 48 47.77 -11.07 -24.76
CA ASP A 48 48.82 -11.96 -24.18
C ASP A 48 49.83 -11.14 -23.35
N SER A 49 50.41 -11.64 -22.26
CA SER A 49 50.39 -12.98 -21.67
C SER A 49 51.04 -12.95 -20.28
N GLU A 50 50.72 -14.02 -19.54
CA GLU A 50 51.53 -14.82 -18.60
C GLU A 50 52.05 -14.16 -17.31
N GLU A 51 51.60 -14.55 -16.12
CA GLU A 51 51.56 -15.88 -15.44
C GLU A 51 52.88 -16.19 -14.71
N THR A 52 52.81 -16.31 -13.37
CA THR A 52 53.14 -17.50 -12.56
C THR A 52 53.35 -17.15 -11.08
N THR A 53 52.57 -17.81 -10.22
CA THR A 53 52.81 -18.11 -8.79
C THR A 53 53.99 -19.10 -8.62
N PRO A 54 54.51 -19.48 -7.42
CA PRO A 54 53.92 -19.42 -6.06
C PRO A 54 54.90 -19.15 -4.89
N SER A 55 54.38 -19.22 -3.64
CA SER A 55 54.97 -19.88 -2.46
C SER A 55 55.25 -19.04 -1.20
N GLU A 56 54.52 -19.42 -0.13
CA GLU A 56 54.88 -19.61 1.29
C GLU A 56 55.70 -18.58 2.09
N GLY A 57 55.22 -18.26 3.30
CA GLY A 57 56.08 -17.71 4.37
C GLY A 57 55.37 -17.09 5.57
N ILE A 58 54.79 -17.91 6.44
CA ILE A 58 55.02 -17.93 7.91
C ILE A 58 55.04 -16.57 8.67
N SER A 59 53.93 -16.33 9.39
CA SER A 59 53.83 -16.15 10.86
C SER A 59 54.33 -14.90 11.60
N VAL A 60 53.45 -14.47 12.53
CA VAL A 60 53.72 -14.09 13.94
C VAL A 60 53.77 -12.59 14.31
N GLU A 61 52.75 -12.25 15.09
CA GLU A 61 52.66 -11.41 16.30
C GLU A 61 52.97 -9.91 16.32
N GLU A 62 51.96 -9.23 16.87
CA GLU A 62 51.99 -8.24 17.95
C GLU A 62 53.01 -7.10 17.91
N GLY A 63 52.48 -5.88 17.99
CA GLY A 63 53.27 -4.74 18.44
C GLY A 63 52.59 -3.41 18.25
N ARG A 64 51.76 -3.02 19.23
CA ARG A 64 51.35 -1.64 19.46
C ARG A 64 52.59 -0.72 19.54
N SER A 65 52.57 0.43 18.87
CA SER A 65 52.80 1.73 19.51
C SER A 65 52.66 2.90 18.52
N ASN A 66 52.00 3.95 19.01
CA ASN A 66 52.02 5.34 18.55
C ASN A 66 53.32 5.79 17.86
N MET A 67 53.19 6.65 16.84
CA MET A 67 54.01 7.86 16.79
C MET A 67 53.35 8.96 15.95
N GLU A 68 53.35 10.16 16.54
CA GLU A 68 53.05 11.44 15.91
C GLU A 68 54.06 11.82 14.82
N THR A 69 53.54 12.53 13.84
CA THR A 69 54.14 13.65 13.07
C THR A 69 55.60 13.57 12.59
N SER A 70 55.78 13.67 11.28
CA SER A 70 56.21 14.90 10.57
C SER A 70 56.97 14.57 9.28
N SER A 71 56.69 15.29 8.19
CA SER A 71 57.71 15.98 7.38
C SER A 71 57.10 16.59 6.10
N THR A 72 57.06 17.91 6.14
CA THR A 72 57.12 18.92 5.07
C THR A 72 57.93 18.59 3.81
N SER A 73 57.51 19.21 2.70
CA SER A 73 58.46 19.86 1.77
C SER A 73 57.85 21.12 1.12
N ASN A 74 58.63 22.20 1.23
CA ASN A 74 58.40 23.58 0.84
C ASN A 74 58.49 23.83 -0.68
N SER A 75 57.88 24.93 -1.13
CA SER A 75 58.55 25.88 -2.04
C SER A 75 58.37 27.34 -1.59
N GLU A 76 59.47 27.88 -1.07
CA GLU A 76 59.84 29.31 -0.96
C GLU A 76 60.04 29.91 -2.37
N ALA A 77 60.07 31.21 -2.71
CA ALA A 77 60.16 32.55 -2.10
C ALA A 77 60.15 33.56 -3.32
N PRO A 78 60.31 34.92 -3.25
CA PRO A 78 60.93 35.73 -2.18
C PRO A 78 60.39 37.16 -1.86
N ILE A 79 60.31 37.39 -0.55
CA ILE A 79 60.80 38.48 0.34
C ILE A 79 61.53 39.72 -0.27
N LYS A 80 61.18 40.94 0.23
CA LYS A 80 62.04 41.89 1.02
C LYS A 80 61.24 43.08 1.59
N LYS A 81 61.12 43.19 2.94
CA LYS A 81 61.79 44.13 3.91
C LYS A 81 61.34 45.60 3.75
N GLN A 82 61.01 46.42 4.76
CA GLN A 82 61.56 46.57 6.13
C GLN A 82 60.73 47.60 6.96
N ASN A 83 60.67 47.41 8.29
CA ASN A 83 60.38 48.29 9.45
C ASN A 83 60.12 49.81 9.29
N VAL A 84 59.31 50.39 10.20
CA VAL A 84 59.74 51.33 11.28
C VAL A 84 58.62 51.57 12.31
N LYS A 85 59.09 51.88 13.53
CA LYS A 85 58.49 52.01 14.88
C LYS A 85 57.33 53.00 15.09
N ALA A 86 56.65 52.73 16.21
CA ALA A 86 55.71 53.56 16.96
C ALA A 86 56.31 54.83 17.60
N SER A 87 55.45 55.81 17.84
CA SER A 87 55.53 56.78 18.95
C SER A 87 54.14 57.37 19.23
N ASP A 88 53.74 57.31 20.49
CA ASP A 88 52.63 58.04 21.10
C ASP A 88 52.84 59.55 21.04
N GLU A 89 51.78 60.33 20.86
CA GLU A 89 51.53 61.55 21.64
C GLU A 89 50.06 62.00 21.53
N LYS A 90 49.56 62.56 22.63
CA LYS A 90 48.18 62.90 22.98
C LYS A 90 47.96 64.42 22.87
N ILE A 91 46.68 64.84 22.88
CA ILE A 91 46.11 66.20 23.16
C ILE A 91 45.83 67.01 21.86
N GLU A 92 44.69 67.65 21.56
CA GLU A 92 43.48 68.08 22.30
C GLU A 92 42.28 68.28 21.33
N GLU A 93 41.11 68.53 21.93
CA GLU A 93 39.78 68.78 21.38
C GLU A 93 39.64 69.91 20.36
N THR A 94 38.71 69.76 19.42
CA THR A 94 37.80 70.86 19.04
C THR A 94 36.47 70.31 18.52
N SER A 95 35.40 70.78 19.15
CA SER A 95 33.99 70.46 18.89
C SER A 95 33.42 71.26 17.72
N THR A 96 32.45 70.66 17.02
CA THR A 96 31.32 71.15 16.16
C THR A 96 31.29 70.28 14.90
N GLU A 97 30.21 69.66 14.44
CA GLU A 97 28.78 69.94 14.57
C GLU A 97 28.01 68.68 14.13
N GLU A 98 26.79 68.54 14.65
CA GLU A 98 25.82 67.51 14.34
C GLU A 98 25.54 67.40 12.83
N THR A 99 25.49 66.16 12.33
CA THR A 99 24.53 65.83 11.27
C THR A 99 24.01 64.44 11.54
N THR A 100 22.87 64.41 12.23
CA THR A 100 21.97 63.28 12.40
C THR A 100 21.68 62.68 11.02
N ARG A 101 22.35 61.58 10.69
CA ARG A 101 21.85 60.67 9.66
C ARG A 101 20.81 59.80 10.35
N GLU A 102 19.54 60.20 10.18
CA GLU A 102 18.41 59.29 10.28
C GLU A 102 18.72 58.05 9.44
N ILE A 103 19.13 56.98 10.12
CA ILE A 103 18.94 55.64 9.60
C ILE A 103 17.45 55.41 9.79
N SER A 104 16.68 55.48 8.71
CA SER A 104 15.31 55.00 8.72
C SER A 104 15.37 53.51 9.07
N GLU A 105 15.13 53.19 10.33
CA GLU A 105 14.57 51.90 10.73
C GLU A 105 13.21 51.80 10.02
N GLN A 106 13.19 51.27 8.80
CA GLN A 106 12.00 50.60 8.31
C GLN A 106 11.88 49.32 9.12
N SER A 107 11.34 49.46 10.33
CA SER A 107 10.69 48.36 11.04
C SER A 107 9.58 47.85 10.13
N VAL A 108 9.84 46.74 9.43
CA VAL A 108 8.77 45.87 8.96
C VAL A 108 8.17 45.25 10.23
N GLN A 109 7.32 46.01 10.92
CA GLN A 109 6.41 45.44 11.92
C GLN A 109 5.36 44.64 11.14
N MET A 110 5.71 43.42 10.75
CA MET A 110 4.69 42.40 10.52
C MET A 110 4.26 41.92 11.89
N GLN A 111 3.10 42.39 12.34
CA GLN A 111 2.47 41.97 13.58
C GLN A 111 1.99 40.53 13.40
N ALA A 112 2.77 39.57 13.89
CA ALA A 112 2.31 38.22 14.13
C ALA A 112 1.01 38.27 14.95
N SER A 113 -0.07 37.68 14.41
CA SER A 113 -1.40 37.71 15.04
C SER A 113 -1.56 36.57 16.04
N GLY A 114 -2.52 36.70 16.97
CA GLY A 114 -2.78 35.72 18.04
C GLY A 114 -1.80 35.79 19.21
N SER A 115 -2.18 35.22 20.35
CA SER A 115 -1.36 35.26 21.57
C SER A 115 -0.32 34.15 21.67
N GLY A 116 -0.59 32.98 21.06
CA GLY A 116 0.23 31.77 21.16
C GLY A 116 0.07 31.01 22.47
N THR A 117 -1.05 31.23 23.17
CA THR A 117 -1.34 30.59 24.47
C THR A 117 -2.14 29.29 24.37
N SER A 118 -2.77 29.02 23.22
CA SER A 118 -3.54 27.79 22.96
C SER A 118 -3.56 27.44 21.47
N GLU A 119 -3.94 26.20 21.11
CA GLU A 119 -4.14 25.81 19.71
C GLU A 119 -5.23 26.63 19.00
N THR A 120 -6.24 27.11 19.72
CA THR A 120 -7.32 27.95 19.16
C THR A 120 -6.95 29.44 19.06
N ASP A 121 -5.82 29.84 19.64
CA ASP A 121 -5.24 31.18 19.56
C ASP A 121 -3.71 31.09 19.40
N PRO A 122 -3.23 30.50 18.29
CA PRO A 122 -1.81 30.32 18.04
C PRO A 122 -1.17 31.65 17.62
N ARG A 123 0.14 31.78 17.84
CA ARG A 123 0.91 32.87 17.25
C ARG A 123 1.10 32.58 15.76
N VAL A 124 0.45 33.34 14.89
CA VAL A 124 0.55 33.17 13.44
C VAL A 124 1.76 33.93 12.91
N VAL A 125 2.66 33.23 12.21
CA VAL A 125 3.90 33.78 11.66
C VAL A 125 4.04 33.49 10.16
N SER A 126 4.52 34.46 9.40
CA SER A 126 4.56 34.39 7.92
C SER A 126 5.94 33.99 7.38
N ASN A 127 7.00 34.14 8.18
CA ASN A 127 8.39 33.91 7.78
C ASN A 127 9.26 33.39 8.95
N SER A 128 10.49 32.97 8.63
CA SER A 128 11.41 32.38 9.60
C SER A 128 11.91 33.36 10.66
N SER A 129 11.96 34.67 10.39
CA SER A 129 12.36 35.68 11.37
C SER A 129 11.30 35.90 12.45
N GLU A 130 10.02 35.92 12.07
CA GLU A 130 8.90 35.95 13.02
C GLU A 130 8.78 34.65 13.81
N LEU A 131 8.97 33.50 13.15
CA LEU A 131 9.02 32.21 13.82
C LEU A 131 10.12 32.18 14.89
N ARG A 132 11.31 32.71 14.57
CA ARG A 132 12.41 32.85 15.53
C ARG A 132 12.03 33.73 16.70
N ALA A 133 11.46 34.91 16.45
CA ALA A 133 11.05 35.82 17.52
C ALA A 133 9.99 35.19 18.44
N ALA A 134 8.98 34.52 17.86
CA ALA A 134 7.94 33.82 18.61
C ALA A 134 8.51 32.73 19.54
N ILE A 135 9.51 31.98 19.07
CA ILE A 135 10.11 30.86 19.81
C ILE A 135 11.18 31.33 20.81
N GLU A 136 12.13 32.18 20.40
CA GLU A 136 13.30 32.53 21.21
C GLU A 136 13.04 33.69 22.18
N VAL A 137 12.28 34.69 21.73
CA VAL A 137 12.04 35.93 22.49
C VAL A 137 10.74 35.82 23.28
N ASP A 138 9.63 35.54 22.59
CA ASP A 138 8.29 35.52 23.21
C ASP A 138 8.03 34.20 23.96
N LYS A 139 8.70 33.12 23.54
CA LYS A 139 8.58 31.77 24.14
C LYS A 139 7.13 31.28 24.19
N VAL A 140 6.40 31.50 23.11
CA VAL A 140 4.99 31.08 23.03
C VAL A 140 4.87 29.55 23.03
N ALA A 141 3.72 29.04 23.48
CA ALA A 141 3.45 27.61 23.54
C ALA A 141 2.88 27.06 22.23
N PHE A 142 2.25 27.90 21.40
CA PHE A 142 1.62 27.51 20.14
C PHE A 142 1.97 28.50 19.04
N VAL A 143 2.56 28.00 17.96
CA VAL A 143 2.88 28.75 16.74
C VAL A 143 2.21 28.07 15.57
N GLN A 144 1.66 28.86 14.66
CA GLN A 144 1.12 28.37 13.39
C GLN A 144 1.75 29.15 12.23
N LEU A 145 2.17 28.47 11.17
CA LEU A 145 2.60 29.14 9.95
C LEU A 145 1.37 29.70 9.21
N GLU A 146 1.47 30.95 8.74
CA GLU A 146 0.42 31.56 7.92
C GLU A 146 0.21 30.74 6.63
N ALA A 147 -1.05 30.41 6.31
CA ALA A 147 -1.39 29.62 5.14
C ALA A 147 -0.89 30.27 3.85
N SER A 148 -0.15 29.51 3.03
CA SER A 148 0.36 29.97 1.74
C SER A 148 0.81 28.78 0.88
N ASP A 149 0.63 28.89 -0.43
CA ASP A 149 1.15 27.93 -1.41
C ASP A 149 2.67 28.11 -1.65
N SER A 150 3.25 29.21 -1.15
CA SER A 150 4.69 29.45 -1.26
C SER A 150 5.50 28.62 -0.26
N VAL A 151 6.66 28.15 -0.71
CA VAL A 151 7.61 27.41 0.14
C VAL A 151 8.07 28.29 1.30
N PHE A 152 7.92 27.80 2.53
CA PHE A 152 8.44 28.44 3.73
C PHE A 152 9.96 28.21 3.81
N GLN A 153 10.74 29.29 3.72
CA GLN A 153 12.20 29.20 3.76
C GLN A 153 12.68 29.40 5.20
N PHE A 154 13.50 28.48 5.72
CA PHE A 154 14.26 28.74 6.93
C PHE A 154 15.48 29.60 6.60
N ASP A 155 15.57 30.77 7.23
CA ASP A 155 16.60 31.76 6.94
C ASP A 155 17.98 31.32 7.48
N GLN A 156 19.06 31.62 6.75
CA GLN A 156 20.45 31.28 7.10
C GLN A 156 21.07 32.15 8.22
N ALA A 157 20.27 32.75 9.11
CA ALA A 157 20.75 33.70 10.11
C ALA A 157 21.57 33.03 11.23
N GLY A 158 22.78 32.58 10.92
CA GLY A 158 23.87 32.22 11.84
C GLY A 158 23.70 30.93 12.66
N SER A 159 22.49 30.49 13.00
CA SER A 159 22.22 29.33 13.86
C SER A 159 20.80 28.79 13.71
N ARG A 160 20.55 27.59 14.23
CA ARG A 160 19.20 27.02 14.40
C ARG A 160 18.32 27.93 15.28
N ILE A 161 17.00 27.80 15.17
CA ILE A 161 16.03 28.44 16.06
C ILE A 161 16.02 27.67 17.38
N ALA A 162 16.44 28.31 18.48
CA ALA A 162 16.64 27.70 19.77
C ALA A 162 15.34 27.61 20.59
N ILE A 163 14.84 26.39 20.81
CA ILE A 163 13.63 26.12 21.58
C ILE A 163 13.99 25.91 23.05
N SER A 164 13.47 26.78 23.94
CA SER A 164 13.75 26.75 25.38
C SER A 164 12.53 26.48 26.28
N ASN A 165 11.37 26.22 25.68
CA ASN A 165 10.11 25.88 26.33
C ASN A 165 9.34 24.82 25.52
N ASN A 166 8.34 24.20 26.14
CA ASN A 166 7.42 23.33 25.39
C ASN A 166 6.68 24.16 24.35
N VAL A 167 6.61 23.65 23.12
CA VAL A 167 6.00 24.36 22.00
C VAL A 167 5.38 23.39 21.01
N THR A 168 4.23 23.77 20.47
CA THR A 168 3.62 23.16 19.29
C THR A 168 3.79 24.10 18.10
N ILE A 169 4.35 23.59 17.01
CA ILE A 169 4.57 24.31 15.75
C ILE A 169 3.72 23.64 14.69
N ASP A 170 2.65 24.31 14.28
CA ASP A 170 1.76 23.87 13.21
C ASP A 170 2.19 24.49 11.87
N GLY A 171 2.61 23.66 10.93
CA GLY A 171 2.97 24.09 9.59
C GLY A 171 1.79 24.48 8.72
N ASN A 172 0.55 24.19 9.15
CA ASN A 172 -0.68 24.57 8.46
C ASN A 172 -0.71 24.11 7.00
N GLY A 173 -0.22 22.89 6.75
CA GLY A 173 -0.15 22.26 5.43
C GLY A 173 0.96 22.78 4.52
N ARG A 174 1.86 23.64 5.00
CA ARG A 174 2.92 24.23 4.17
C ARG A 174 4.04 23.24 3.85
N THR A 175 4.72 23.52 2.74
CA THR A 175 6.04 22.95 2.44
C THR A 175 7.13 23.89 2.91
N ALA A 176 8.09 23.37 3.69
CA ALA A 176 9.24 24.09 4.17
C ALA A 176 10.54 23.59 3.53
N SER A 177 11.49 24.50 3.39
CA SER A 177 12.78 24.23 2.77
C SER A 177 13.93 24.81 3.57
N TYR A 178 15.05 24.08 3.55
CA TYR A 178 16.33 24.53 4.04
C TYR A 178 17.45 23.86 3.23
N LYS A 179 18.48 24.65 2.91
CA LYS A 179 19.60 24.24 2.06
C LYS A 179 20.84 25.00 2.49
N ASP A 180 21.80 24.34 3.14
CA ASP A 180 23.23 24.68 3.03
C ASP A 180 24.15 23.70 3.78
N ASN A 181 25.43 23.80 3.48
CA ASN A 181 26.57 22.99 3.90
C ASN A 181 26.99 23.24 5.37
N THR A 182 26.22 24.01 6.13
CA THR A 182 26.63 24.64 7.41
C THR A 182 25.98 24.06 8.67
N ARG A 183 25.23 22.95 8.59
CA ARG A 183 24.69 22.17 9.75
C ARG A 183 23.77 22.95 10.73
N ASN A 184 23.18 24.07 10.32
CA ASN A 184 22.56 25.06 11.22
C ASN A 184 21.08 25.37 10.93
N PHE A 185 20.30 24.46 10.34
CA PHE A 185 18.94 24.78 9.90
C PHE A 185 17.81 24.36 10.84
N ALA A 186 16.66 25.04 10.66
CA ALA A 186 15.40 24.82 11.36
C ALA A 186 15.53 24.94 12.89
N PHE A 187 15.32 23.87 13.66
CA PHE A 187 15.15 23.95 15.12
C PHE A 187 16.27 23.26 15.90
N GLU A 188 16.59 23.78 17.08
CA GLU A 188 17.43 23.11 18.09
C GLU A 188 16.78 23.21 19.47
N ILE A 189 16.69 22.09 20.18
CA ILE A 189 16.31 22.06 21.58
C ILE A 189 17.48 22.59 22.41
N ALA A 190 17.22 23.60 23.25
CA ALA A 190 18.23 24.30 24.03
C ALA A 190 18.22 23.96 25.54
N ALA A 191 17.32 23.08 25.98
CA ALA A 191 17.22 22.64 27.38
C ALA A 191 16.66 21.21 27.51
N ALA A 192 16.93 20.57 28.65
CA ALA A 192 16.36 19.27 29.02
C ALA A 192 14.88 19.39 29.44
N ASN A 193 14.17 18.26 29.48
CA ASN A 193 12.75 18.18 29.90
C ASN A 193 11.78 18.96 29.01
N LEU A 194 12.06 19.04 27.71
CA LEU A 194 11.22 19.75 26.75
C LEU A 194 10.42 18.78 25.87
N HIS A 195 9.18 19.16 25.61
CA HIS A 195 8.32 18.54 24.60
C HIS A 195 8.09 19.53 23.46
N VAL A 196 8.62 19.20 22.28
CA VAL A 196 8.45 19.95 21.04
C VAL A 196 7.58 19.12 20.10
N LYS A 197 6.43 19.66 19.72
CA LYS A 197 5.53 19.05 18.74
C LYS A 197 5.58 19.83 17.42
N ILE A 198 5.77 19.14 16.31
CA ILE A 198 5.77 19.72 14.96
C ILE A 198 4.70 18.99 14.15
N LYS A 199 3.73 19.73 13.60
CA LYS A 199 2.59 19.12 12.91
C LYS A 199 2.25 19.75 11.56
N ASN A 200 1.59 18.98 10.69
CA ASN A 200 1.01 19.41 9.42
C ASN A 200 2.01 20.17 8.51
N ILE A 201 3.20 19.61 8.30
CA ILE A 201 4.24 20.26 7.49
C ILE A 201 4.97 19.24 6.63
N SER A 202 5.32 19.65 5.41
CA SER A 202 6.20 18.88 4.54
C SER A 202 7.59 19.52 4.51
N PHE A 203 8.63 18.79 4.87
CA PHE A 203 10.02 19.22 4.69
C PHE A 203 10.57 18.65 3.38
N GLY A 204 10.86 19.53 2.43
CA GLY A 204 11.20 19.15 1.07
C GLY A 204 10.00 18.66 0.26
N SER A 205 10.24 18.14 -0.95
CA SER A 205 9.22 17.61 -1.85
C SER A 205 9.54 16.20 -2.33
N SER A 206 8.50 15.43 -2.70
CA SER A 206 8.62 14.04 -3.15
C SER A 206 9.44 13.86 -4.43
N ASP A 207 9.55 14.90 -5.25
CA ASP A 207 10.40 14.95 -6.44
C ASP A 207 11.81 15.52 -6.17
N PHE A 208 12.09 15.85 -4.89
CA PHE A 208 13.33 16.44 -4.39
C PHE A 208 13.72 17.80 -5.00
N THR A 209 12.78 18.49 -5.64
CA THR A 209 13.00 19.85 -6.18
C THR A 209 13.06 20.90 -5.07
N ILE A 210 12.33 20.69 -3.96
CA ILE A 210 12.40 21.48 -2.75
C ILE A 210 13.34 20.77 -1.76
N PRO A 211 14.48 21.38 -1.37
CA PRO A 211 15.46 20.73 -0.52
C PRO A 211 15.13 20.81 0.97
N ALA A 212 15.53 19.77 1.70
CA ALA A 212 15.57 19.68 3.16
C ALA A 212 16.91 19.06 3.60
N TYR A 213 17.99 19.84 3.46
CA TYR A 213 19.37 19.34 3.67
C TYR A 213 19.94 19.84 4.99
N ASP A 214 20.00 18.95 5.99
CA ASP A 214 20.73 19.21 7.23
C ASP A 214 21.12 17.90 7.93
N TYR A 215 22.40 17.82 8.34
CA TYR A 215 23.00 16.68 9.02
C TYR A 215 22.26 16.20 10.26
N TYR A 216 21.59 17.10 10.99
CA TYR A 216 20.92 16.81 12.25
C TYR A 216 19.41 17.08 12.16
N GLY A 217 18.87 17.03 10.94
CA GLY A 217 17.45 17.12 10.66
C GLY A 217 16.81 18.46 10.95
N PHE A 218 15.48 18.50 10.84
CA PHE A 218 14.70 19.71 11.05
C PHE A 218 14.60 20.10 12.53
N CYS A 219 14.81 19.17 13.46
CA CYS A 219 14.85 19.45 14.89
C CYS A 219 15.94 18.63 15.59
N ARG A 220 16.95 19.33 16.10
CA ARG A 220 18.09 18.72 16.80
C ARG A 220 17.88 18.77 18.31
N GLY A 221 17.92 17.63 18.99
CA GLY A 221 17.86 17.51 20.46
C GLY A 221 19.13 17.94 21.20
N ASN A 222 20.25 18.11 20.47
CA ASN A 222 21.55 18.57 20.97
C ASN A 222 22.11 17.80 22.20
N GLY A 223 21.65 16.57 22.44
CA GLY A 223 22.06 15.74 23.57
C GLY A 223 21.44 16.10 24.92
N HIS A 224 20.44 16.98 24.95
CA HIS A 224 19.69 17.28 26.18
C HIS A 224 18.83 16.08 26.60
N ALA A 225 18.83 15.75 27.89
CA ALA A 225 18.09 14.62 28.44
C ALA A 225 16.57 14.89 28.52
N ASN A 226 15.78 13.81 28.50
CA ASN A 226 14.33 13.80 28.64
C ASN A 226 13.64 14.77 27.66
N THR A 227 14.10 14.77 26.40
CA THR A 227 13.52 15.60 25.33
C THR A 227 12.64 14.76 24.42
N THR A 228 11.42 15.24 24.18
CA THR A 228 10.47 14.62 23.25
C THR A 228 10.36 15.49 22.01
N ILE A 229 10.63 14.88 20.85
CA ILE A 229 10.30 15.45 19.54
C ILE A 229 9.09 14.65 19.03
N GLU A 230 7.92 15.27 19.06
CA GLU A 230 6.69 14.70 18.51
C GLU A 230 6.42 15.23 17.11
N VAL A 231 6.08 14.33 16.19
CA VAL A 231 5.67 14.63 14.82
C VAL A 231 4.23 14.18 14.59
N GLU A 232 3.46 15.01 13.88
CA GLU A 232 2.10 14.70 13.45
C GLU A 232 1.85 15.14 12.01
N ASN A 233 1.40 14.25 11.14
CA ASN A 233 1.09 14.60 9.74
C ASN A 233 2.30 15.20 9.00
N ILE A 234 3.47 14.55 9.13
CA ILE A 234 4.73 15.01 8.55
C ILE A 234 5.08 14.26 7.27
N ASN A 235 5.44 15.01 6.23
CA ASN A 235 6.18 14.47 5.10
C ASN A 235 7.63 14.96 5.14
N TYR A 236 8.60 14.07 4.91
CA TYR A 236 10.00 14.43 4.88
C TYR A 236 10.69 13.79 3.68
N TYR A 237 11.31 14.63 2.85
CA TYR A 237 12.02 14.22 1.65
C TYR A 237 13.41 14.84 1.60
N SER A 238 14.45 14.00 1.55
CA SER A 238 15.82 14.51 1.46
C SER A 238 16.75 13.55 0.74
N THR A 239 17.66 14.10 -0.07
CA THR A 239 18.71 13.37 -0.81
C THR A 239 20.11 13.70 -0.32
N ALA A 240 20.28 14.68 0.55
CA ALA A 240 21.58 15.11 1.06
C ALA A 240 21.50 15.42 2.56
N ALA A 241 22.53 15.03 3.30
CA ALA A 241 22.55 15.12 4.77
C ALA A 241 21.30 14.50 5.44
N ALA A 242 20.70 13.50 4.80
CA ALA A 242 19.30 13.08 4.97
C ALA A 242 18.97 12.32 6.28
N GLN A 243 19.22 12.94 7.44
CA GLN A 243 18.78 12.48 8.78
C GLN A 243 17.63 13.37 9.27
N PRO A 244 16.38 12.88 9.32
CA PRO A 244 15.26 13.63 9.89
C PRO A 244 15.42 13.92 11.39
N PHE A 245 16.02 12.99 12.15
CA PHE A 245 16.03 13.06 13.61
C PHE A 245 17.41 12.89 14.23
N HIS A 246 17.78 13.83 15.11
CA HIS A 246 18.96 13.73 15.96
C HIS A 246 18.57 14.08 17.41
N ASN A 247 18.16 13.08 18.21
CA ASN A 247 17.67 13.26 19.58
C ASN A 247 18.32 12.26 20.55
N ARG A 248 19.64 12.36 20.67
CA ARG A 248 20.54 11.45 21.40
C ARG A 248 20.65 11.62 22.92
N GLY A 249 19.79 12.45 23.53
CA GLY A 249 19.82 12.63 24.98
C GLY A 249 19.38 11.38 25.74
N THR A 250 19.83 11.24 26.99
CA THR A 250 19.32 10.19 27.89
C THR A 250 17.82 10.37 28.08
N ASP A 251 17.05 9.27 28.01
CA ASP A 251 15.58 9.26 28.10
C ASP A 251 14.85 10.13 27.05
N SER A 252 15.56 10.59 26.02
CA SER A 252 14.97 11.34 24.92
C SER A 252 14.29 10.40 23.93
N LYS A 253 13.20 10.87 23.32
CA LYS A 253 12.36 10.06 22.43
C LYS A 253 11.84 10.83 21.23
N ILE A 254 11.51 10.08 20.19
CA ILE A 254 10.77 10.56 19.03
C ILE A 254 9.37 9.93 19.09
N VAL A 255 8.34 10.76 18.98
CA VAL A 255 6.93 10.34 19.04
C VAL A 255 6.28 10.60 17.69
N PHE A 256 5.59 9.62 17.13
CA PHE A 256 4.87 9.72 15.86
C PHE A 256 3.38 9.64 16.10
N SER A 257 2.62 10.60 15.57
CA SER A 257 1.16 10.63 15.63
C SER A 257 0.57 10.99 14.26
N GLY A 258 -0.71 10.70 14.01
CA GLY A 258 -1.29 10.91 12.68
C GLY A 258 -0.59 10.11 11.58
N GLU A 259 -0.50 10.68 10.38
CA GLU A 259 0.10 10.02 9.19
C GLU A 259 1.47 10.61 8.84
N ASN A 260 2.54 9.83 8.90
CA ASN A 260 3.90 10.32 8.66
C ASN A 260 4.60 9.55 7.54
N TYR A 261 5.29 10.29 6.67
CA TYR A 261 5.97 9.73 5.51
C TYR A 261 7.39 10.27 5.44
N PHE A 262 8.39 9.38 5.52
CA PHE A 262 9.80 9.74 5.41
C PHE A 262 10.44 9.01 4.24
N THR A 263 11.03 9.75 3.32
CA THR A 263 11.84 9.20 2.23
C THR A 263 13.19 9.89 2.19
N VAL A 264 14.23 9.14 2.56
CA VAL A 264 15.60 9.65 2.59
C VAL A 264 16.51 8.83 1.68
N GLN A 265 17.21 9.51 0.78
CA GLN A 265 18.00 8.90 -0.28
C GLN A 265 19.48 9.27 -0.18
N LYS A 266 20.30 8.51 -0.89
CA LYS A 266 21.75 8.66 -0.95
C LYS A 266 22.11 9.90 -1.75
N GLY A 267 22.98 10.72 -1.17
CA GLY A 267 23.65 11.82 -1.84
C GLY A 267 24.81 12.31 -0.98
N SER A 268 25.15 13.60 -1.11
CA SER A 268 26.25 14.18 -0.35
C SER A 268 25.93 14.14 1.14
N TYR A 269 26.91 13.69 1.94
CA TYR A 269 26.84 13.78 3.39
C TYR A 269 25.66 13.05 4.06
N SER A 270 25.01 12.14 3.34
CA SER A 270 23.94 11.27 3.83
C SER A 270 24.25 10.70 5.23
N GLN A 271 23.22 10.58 6.07
CA GLN A 271 23.31 10.15 7.47
C GLN A 271 22.28 9.04 7.73
N GLU A 272 22.26 8.52 8.95
CA GLU A 272 21.23 7.63 9.49
C GLU A 272 19.84 8.25 9.37
N PHE A 273 18.78 7.45 9.45
CA PHE A 273 17.42 7.96 9.62
C PHE A 273 17.28 8.68 10.96
N ALA A 274 17.83 8.10 12.03
CA ALA A 274 17.73 8.68 13.36
C ALA A 274 18.95 8.37 14.22
N GLU A 275 19.36 9.36 15.01
CA GLU A 275 20.16 9.19 16.23
C GLU A 275 19.23 9.32 17.44
N CYS A 276 18.70 8.21 17.94
CA CYS A 276 17.82 8.17 19.10
C CYS A 276 17.71 6.73 19.65
N ASN A 277 17.32 6.63 20.91
CA ASN A 277 17.17 5.35 21.59
C ASN A 277 15.70 4.94 21.75
N ASN A 278 14.75 5.88 21.71
CA ASN A 278 13.36 5.62 22.04
C ASN A 278 12.43 6.15 20.94
N PHE A 279 11.62 5.26 20.39
CA PHE A 279 10.63 5.55 19.36
C PHE A 279 9.26 5.12 19.87
N VAL A 280 8.29 6.02 19.82
CA VAL A 280 6.90 5.75 20.23
C VAL A 280 5.97 6.11 19.08
N PHE A 281 5.16 5.16 18.64
CA PHE A 281 4.11 5.37 17.64
C PHE A 281 2.78 5.40 18.37
N GLU A 282 2.12 6.56 18.33
CA GLU A 282 0.88 6.80 19.06
C GLU A 282 -0.27 5.97 18.50
N LYS A 283 -1.32 5.83 19.31
CA LYS A 283 -2.50 5.03 18.98
C LYS A 283 -3.06 5.41 17.60
N ASN A 284 -3.34 4.42 16.76
CA ASN A 284 -3.86 4.59 15.40
C ASN A 284 -3.00 5.49 14.48
N SER A 285 -1.72 5.70 14.80
CA SER A 285 -0.81 6.41 13.90
C SER A 285 -0.37 5.52 12.75
N HIS A 286 -0.03 6.13 11.62
CA HIS A 286 0.53 5.44 10.46
C HIS A 286 1.85 6.08 10.07
N THR A 287 2.93 5.32 10.04
CA THR A 287 4.25 5.82 9.68
C THR A 287 4.93 4.94 8.62
N ILE A 288 5.30 5.54 7.50
CA ILE A 288 6.08 4.88 6.45
C ILE A 288 7.48 5.50 6.37
N ILE A 289 8.52 4.67 6.45
CA ILE A 289 9.92 5.07 6.43
C ILE A 289 10.66 4.33 5.31
N GLY A 290 11.13 5.08 4.32
CA GLY A 290 12.07 4.61 3.31
C GLY A 290 13.46 5.20 3.54
N HIS A 291 14.40 4.40 4.07
CA HIS A 291 15.78 4.81 4.34
C HIS A 291 16.78 4.17 3.37
N ASN A 292 17.29 4.97 2.43
CA ASN A 292 18.28 4.54 1.43
C ASN A 292 19.43 5.53 1.31
N THR A 293 20.18 5.75 2.38
CA THR A 293 21.23 6.78 2.45
C THR A 293 22.63 6.24 2.18
N GLY A 294 22.79 4.92 2.12
CA GLY A 294 24.08 4.23 2.01
C GLY A 294 24.88 4.20 3.33
N GLN A 295 24.29 4.65 4.44
CA GLN A 295 24.89 4.49 5.77
C GLN A 295 24.86 3.03 6.23
N ALA A 296 25.83 2.69 7.07
CA ALA A 296 25.96 1.33 7.61
C ALA A 296 24.76 0.95 8.48
N ASN A 297 24.29 1.88 9.30
CA ASN A 297 23.13 1.72 10.18
C ASN A 297 22.00 2.67 9.74
N SER A 298 20.75 2.26 9.96
CA SER A 298 19.60 3.14 9.77
C SER A 298 19.26 3.92 11.03
N ILE A 299 19.38 3.28 12.19
CA ILE A 299 19.24 3.90 13.50
C ILE A 299 20.58 3.81 14.22
N ALA A 300 21.10 4.95 14.67
CA ALA A 300 22.21 5.02 15.61
C ALA A 300 21.67 5.16 17.02
N THR A 301 22.04 4.22 17.89
CA THR A 301 21.79 4.35 19.33
C THR A 301 22.97 5.08 19.96
N SER A 302 22.73 5.84 21.01
CA SER A 302 23.80 6.53 21.76
C SER A 302 24.51 5.59 22.74
N GLY A 303 24.60 4.31 22.40
CA GLY A 303 25.27 3.26 23.17
C GLY A 303 24.50 2.74 24.39
N SER A 304 23.19 2.96 24.51
CA SER A 304 22.35 2.50 25.64
C SER A 304 21.31 1.45 25.22
N ASP A 305 20.08 1.47 25.76
CA ASP A 305 18.96 0.63 25.29
C ASP A 305 18.43 1.10 23.92
N PHE A 306 17.70 0.22 23.23
CA PHE A 306 16.93 0.51 22.03
C PHE A 306 15.46 0.17 22.26
N ASN A 307 14.56 1.15 22.15
CA ASN A 307 13.14 0.98 22.45
C ASN A 307 12.29 1.41 21.25
N PHE A 308 11.41 0.52 20.80
CA PHE A 308 10.53 0.73 19.66
C PHE A 308 9.11 0.30 20.07
N GLU A 309 8.27 1.26 20.45
CA GLU A 309 6.94 1.02 21.02
C GLU A 309 5.86 1.48 20.05
N LEU A 310 5.04 0.55 19.57
CA LEU A 310 3.80 0.83 18.86
C LEU A 310 2.64 0.69 19.83
N LYS A 311 1.86 1.76 20.02
CA LYS A 311 0.61 1.68 20.77
C LYS A 311 -0.48 1.01 19.92
N ASP A 312 -1.61 0.71 20.55
CA ASP A 312 -2.74 0.04 19.90
C ASP A 312 -3.09 0.64 18.53
N GLY A 313 -3.33 -0.20 17.52
CA GLY A 313 -3.71 0.21 16.17
C GLY A 313 -2.65 1.00 15.38
N ALA A 314 -1.44 1.22 15.92
CA ALA A 314 -0.39 1.91 15.18
C ALA A 314 0.18 1.02 14.06
N ILE A 315 0.46 1.60 12.90
CA ILE A 315 0.98 0.90 11.71
C ILE A 315 2.31 1.52 11.31
N VAL A 316 3.35 0.69 11.19
CA VAL A 316 4.70 1.11 10.79
C VAL A 316 5.26 0.21 9.69
N ASP A 317 5.58 0.79 8.53
CA ASP A 317 6.41 0.15 7.50
C ASP A 317 7.77 0.83 7.45
N TYR A 318 8.80 0.15 7.92
CA TYR A 318 10.18 0.62 7.87
C TYR A 318 10.99 -0.24 6.91
N SER A 319 11.42 0.38 5.82
CA SER A 319 12.30 -0.25 4.84
C SER A 319 13.66 0.45 4.77
N THR A 320 14.75 -0.32 4.83
CA THR A 320 16.12 0.22 4.74
C THR A 320 17.09 -0.59 3.88
N THR A 321 17.96 0.14 3.16
CA THR A 321 19.10 -0.45 2.43
C THR A 321 20.40 -0.50 3.22
N SER A 322 20.40 0.01 4.47
CA SER A 322 21.56 -0.06 5.36
C SER A 322 21.98 -1.50 5.63
N SER A 323 23.28 -1.70 5.88
CA SER A 323 23.80 -3.03 6.21
C SER A 323 23.32 -3.53 7.56
N ARG A 324 22.86 -2.62 8.43
CA ARG A 324 22.28 -2.87 9.75
C ARG A 324 21.03 -2.00 9.89
N PHE A 325 19.97 -2.54 10.49
CA PHE A 325 18.82 -1.72 10.87
C PHE A 325 19.19 -0.77 12.02
N VAL A 326 19.76 -1.32 13.09
CA VAL A 326 20.20 -0.57 14.27
C VAL A 326 21.68 -0.82 14.54
N ASP A 327 22.40 0.23 14.97
CA ASP A 327 23.78 0.10 15.43
C ASP A 327 23.87 -0.66 16.77
N ASN A 328 25.08 -1.04 17.19
CA ASN A 328 25.30 -1.77 18.42
C ASN A 328 24.85 -0.96 19.64
N PHE A 329 24.22 -1.63 20.60
CA PHE A 329 23.63 -1.00 21.77
C PHE A 329 23.99 -1.83 23.00
N THR A 330 24.44 -1.20 24.09
CA THR A 330 24.97 -1.95 25.24
C THR A 330 23.88 -2.45 26.20
N GLY A 331 22.69 -1.88 26.06
CA GLY A 331 21.51 -2.23 26.83
C GLY A 331 20.70 -3.39 26.23
N ARG A 332 19.40 -3.47 26.56
CA ARG A 332 18.44 -4.37 25.90
C ARG A 332 17.68 -3.62 24.82
N GLY A 333 17.36 -4.33 23.75
CA GLY A 333 16.35 -3.91 22.79
C GLY A 333 14.96 -4.28 23.29
N ASN A 334 13.99 -3.38 23.21
CA ASN A 334 12.59 -3.67 23.51
C ASN A 334 11.74 -3.23 22.31
N VAL A 335 11.01 -4.16 21.72
CA VAL A 335 10.09 -3.93 20.61
C VAL A 335 8.70 -4.35 21.06
N VAL A 336 7.81 -3.38 21.21
CA VAL A 336 6.42 -3.62 21.64
C VAL A 336 5.50 -3.31 20.47
N VAL A 337 4.66 -4.28 20.10
CA VAL A 337 3.59 -4.12 19.11
C VAL A 337 2.27 -4.20 19.85
N GLY A 338 1.60 -3.05 20.03
CA GLY A 338 0.34 -2.92 20.75
C GLY A 338 -0.83 -3.69 20.13
N ASN A 339 -2.01 -3.61 20.75
CA ASN A 339 -3.15 -4.40 20.29
C ASN A 339 -3.61 -3.92 18.91
N ASN A 340 -3.83 -4.84 17.96
CA ASN A 340 -4.15 -4.52 16.56
C ASN A 340 -3.11 -3.61 15.87
N ALA A 341 -1.89 -3.49 16.41
CA ALA A 341 -0.82 -2.71 15.79
C ALA A 341 -0.04 -3.57 14.78
N GLU A 342 0.57 -2.94 13.79
CA GLU A 342 1.33 -3.61 12.75
C GLU A 342 2.74 -3.02 12.65
N LEU A 343 3.75 -3.87 12.82
CA LEU A 343 5.15 -3.50 12.62
C LEU A 343 5.75 -4.34 11.49
N LYS A 344 6.20 -3.65 10.45
CA LYS A 344 6.98 -4.24 9.37
C LYS A 344 8.38 -3.63 9.31
N LEU A 345 9.40 -4.48 9.45
CA LEU A 345 10.80 -4.13 9.37
C LEU A 345 11.46 -4.88 8.21
N ASN A 346 11.85 -4.15 7.15
CA ASN A 346 12.54 -4.70 5.99
C ASN A 346 13.95 -4.13 5.87
N GLY A 347 14.97 -4.98 5.95
CA GLY A 347 16.37 -4.58 5.80
C GLY A 347 17.13 -5.41 4.77
N ASN A 348 17.95 -4.75 3.94
CA ASN A 348 18.83 -5.46 3.00
C ASN A 348 20.06 -6.12 3.67
N GLY A 349 20.24 -5.90 4.97
CA GLY A 349 21.39 -6.38 5.74
C GLY A 349 20.98 -7.28 6.91
N SER A 350 21.54 -7.00 8.09
CA SER A 350 21.16 -7.63 9.36
C SER A 350 20.36 -6.66 10.23
N PHE A 351 19.76 -7.17 11.31
CA PHE A 351 19.14 -6.31 12.33
C PHE A 351 20.21 -5.46 13.04
N SER A 352 21.24 -6.11 13.59
CA SER A 352 22.40 -5.51 14.26
C SER A 352 23.70 -6.18 13.78
N SER A 353 24.87 -5.69 14.21
CA SER A 353 26.17 -6.24 13.79
C SER A 353 26.84 -7.21 14.75
N VAL A 354 26.29 -7.29 15.96
CA VAL A 354 26.68 -8.23 17.00
C VAL A 354 25.41 -8.80 17.62
N SER A 355 25.53 -9.94 18.27
CA SER A 355 24.43 -10.53 19.03
C SER A 355 24.02 -9.56 20.13
N GLU A 356 22.76 -9.09 20.11
CA GLU A 356 22.19 -8.25 21.17
C GLU A 356 20.95 -8.91 21.80
N SER A 357 20.69 -8.59 23.07
CA SER A 357 19.46 -9.04 23.75
C SER A 357 18.31 -8.17 23.28
N VAL A 358 17.25 -8.77 22.75
CA VAL A 358 16.06 -8.07 22.27
C VAL A 358 14.82 -8.79 22.76
N ASP A 359 13.90 -8.03 23.33
CA ASP A 359 12.60 -8.51 23.79
C ASP A 359 11.53 -8.02 22.82
N PHE A 360 10.76 -8.95 22.26
CA PHE A 360 9.64 -8.69 21.38
C PHE A 360 8.34 -9.06 22.10
N ASP A 361 7.51 -8.08 22.37
CA ASP A 361 6.16 -8.27 22.93
C ASP A 361 5.13 -7.87 21.87
N VAL A 362 4.42 -8.86 21.33
CA VAL A 362 3.35 -8.65 20.35
C VAL A 362 2.02 -8.91 21.04
N MET A 363 1.24 -7.85 21.23
CA MET A 363 -0.02 -7.86 21.96
C MET A 363 -1.18 -8.41 21.11
N GLU A 364 -2.40 -8.41 21.64
CA GLU A 364 -3.54 -9.08 21.03
C GLU A 364 -3.84 -8.54 19.63
N ASN A 365 -4.04 -9.45 18.66
CA ASN A 365 -4.18 -9.12 17.23
C ASN A 365 -3.01 -8.31 16.61
N GLY A 366 -1.89 -8.13 17.32
CA GLY A 366 -0.73 -7.43 16.79
C GLY A 366 -0.02 -8.23 15.69
N SER A 367 0.57 -7.55 14.72
CA SER A 367 1.31 -8.16 13.62
C SER A 367 2.76 -7.71 13.60
N LEU A 368 3.67 -8.67 13.59
CA LEU A 368 5.11 -8.44 13.46
C LEU A 368 5.65 -9.12 12.20
N ASP A 369 6.11 -8.33 11.24
CA ASP A 369 6.82 -8.79 10.03
C ASP A 369 8.27 -8.30 10.06
N VAL A 370 9.22 -9.24 10.08
CA VAL A 370 10.65 -8.97 10.19
C VAL A 370 11.38 -9.67 9.04
N ALA A 371 11.83 -8.90 8.07
CA ALA A 371 12.52 -9.38 6.88
C ALA A 371 13.92 -8.79 6.77
N PHE A 372 14.93 -9.66 6.76
CA PHE A 372 16.34 -9.26 6.60
C PHE A 372 17.07 -10.10 5.55
N ALA A 373 18.22 -9.66 5.07
CA ALA A 373 19.02 -10.53 4.20
C ALA A 373 19.73 -11.62 5.02
N ASN A 374 20.33 -11.22 6.13
CA ASN A 374 21.14 -12.10 6.98
C ASN A 374 20.33 -12.67 8.16
N LYS A 375 20.92 -13.66 8.85
CA LYS A 375 20.37 -14.17 10.11
C LYS A 375 20.20 -13.05 11.12
N LEU A 376 19.16 -13.15 11.93
CA LEU A 376 18.97 -12.31 13.11
C LEU A 376 20.01 -12.73 14.17
N ASP A 377 20.92 -11.82 14.47
CA ASP A 377 21.98 -12.02 15.46
C ASP A 377 21.50 -11.52 16.83
N PHE A 378 20.75 -12.37 17.52
CA PHE A 378 20.25 -12.11 18.86
C PHE A 378 20.99 -12.97 19.88
N LYS A 379 21.12 -12.46 21.11
CA LYS A 379 21.62 -13.27 22.23
C LYS A 379 20.58 -14.34 22.59
N ASN A 380 21.03 -15.40 23.26
CA ASN A 380 20.15 -16.50 23.66
C ASN A 380 19.14 -16.10 24.76
N ASP A 381 19.34 -14.97 25.43
CA ASP A 381 18.42 -14.43 26.43
C ASP A 381 17.41 -13.41 25.86
N SER A 382 17.40 -13.23 24.53
CA SER A 382 16.33 -12.51 23.82
C SER A 382 15.00 -13.25 23.98
N THR A 383 13.91 -12.49 24.08
CA THR A 383 12.57 -13.03 24.31
C THR A 383 11.58 -12.64 23.21
N PHE A 384 10.58 -13.51 23.02
CA PHE A 384 9.47 -13.34 22.12
C PHE A 384 8.21 -13.78 22.85
N HIS A 385 7.25 -12.87 22.99
CA HIS A 385 5.95 -13.16 23.54
C HIS A 385 4.90 -12.76 22.51
N LEU A 386 4.17 -13.76 22.02
CA LEU A 386 3.09 -13.57 21.07
C LEU A 386 1.76 -13.82 21.77
N ALA A 387 1.01 -12.75 21.99
CA ALA A 387 -0.28 -12.79 22.66
C ALA A 387 -1.38 -13.37 21.76
N ASN A 388 -2.60 -13.33 22.28
CA ASN A 388 -3.75 -13.93 21.63
C ASN A 388 -3.98 -13.34 20.23
N ASP A 389 -4.31 -14.18 19.25
CA ASP A 389 -4.63 -13.77 17.88
C ASP A 389 -3.51 -13.02 17.12
N SER A 390 -2.34 -12.78 17.73
CA SER A 390 -1.22 -12.08 17.08
C SER A 390 -0.60 -12.89 15.94
N THR A 391 0.08 -12.22 15.01
CA THR A 391 0.81 -12.86 13.92
C THR A 391 2.30 -12.51 13.93
N LEU A 392 3.12 -13.49 13.56
CA LEU A 392 4.54 -13.33 13.35
C LEU A 392 4.96 -13.87 11.98
N ASP A 393 5.59 -13.03 11.18
CA ASP A 393 6.27 -13.43 9.96
C ASP A 393 7.74 -13.02 10.05
N MET A 394 8.64 -13.98 9.94
CA MET A 394 10.08 -13.73 9.88
C MET A 394 10.66 -14.29 8.60
N SER A 395 11.50 -13.51 7.93
CA SER A 395 12.17 -13.95 6.72
C SER A 395 13.64 -13.55 6.63
N VAL A 396 14.45 -14.46 6.10
CA VAL A 396 15.84 -14.20 5.73
C VAL A 396 16.10 -14.58 4.28
N THR A 397 16.62 -13.65 3.48
CA THR A 397 16.73 -13.84 2.02
C THR A 397 18.07 -14.39 1.56
N SER A 398 19.09 -14.40 2.42
CA SER A 398 20.45 -14.90 2.12
C SER A 398 20.95 -15.99 3.09
N ALA A 399 20.12 -16.42 4.04
CA ALA A 399 20.49 -17.45 5.02
C ALA A 399 19.52 -18.65 5.01
N ASN A 400 19.97 -19.77 5.57
CA ASN A 400 19.19 -21.01 5.72
C ASN A 400 18.58 -21.20 7.12
N GLN A 401 18.74 -20.22 8.02
CA GLN A 401 18.12 -20.19 9.34
C GLN A 401 17.77 -18.75 9.72
N ILE A 402 16.68 -18.53 10.45
CA ILE A 402 16.28 -17.22 10.96
C ILE A 402 17.27 -16.71 11.99
N PHE A 403 17.51 -17.46 13.08
CA PHE A 403 18.40 -17.01 14.15
C PHE A 403 19.82 -17.56 14.01
N ASN A 404 20.80 -16.70 14.27
CA ASN A 404 22.20 -17.10 14.36
C ASN A 404 22.48 -17.93 15.62
N THR A 405 21.99 -17.45 16.76
CA THR A 405 22.07 -18.10 18.07
C THR A 405 20.76 -18.83 18.37
N LEU A 406 20.84 -19.97 19.07
CA LEU A 406 19.64 -20.70 19.52
C LEU A 406 18.86 -19.87 20.54
N ILE A 407 17.60 -19.58 20.26
CA ILE A 407 16.65 -19.02 21.23
C ILE A 407 15.99 -20.17 22.01
N PRO A 408 16.13 -20.22 23.36
CA PRO A 408 15.52 -21.26 24.18
C PRO A 408 14.00 -21.21 24.16
N ALA A 409 13.36 -22.36 24.32
CA ALA A 409 11.89 -22.46 24.37
C ALA A 409 11.25 -21.63 25.50
N SER A 410 11.96 -21.46 26.63
CA SER A 410 11.50 -20.62 27.75
C SER A 410 11.37 -19.14 27.41
N ASN A 411 12.01 -18.72 26.32
CA ASN A 411 12.07 -17.32 25.91
C ASN A 411 11.19 -17.04 24.69
N PHE A 412 10.59 -18.05 24.08
CA PHE A 412 9.69 -17.90 22.94
C PHE A 412 8.32 -18.46 23.30
N ILE A 413 7.45 -17.60 23.82
CA ILE A 413 6.15 -17.94 24.38
C ILE A 413 5.03 -17.64 23.39
N ILE A 414 4.24 -18.65 23.09
CA ILE A 414 3.08 -18.56 22.19
C ILE A 414 1.82 -18.65 23.04
N ASP A 415 1.15 -17.52 23.22
CA ASP A 415 -0.11 -17.43 23.96
C ASP A 415 -1.27 -17.24 23.00
N ASN A 416 -1.70 -18.34 22.36
CA ASN A 416 -2.86 -18.35 21.46
C ASN A 416 -2.72 -17.48 20.19
N ALA A 417 -1.50 -17.09 19.82
CA ALA A 417 -1.19 -16.41 18.56
C ALA A 417 -1.81 -17.13 17.34
N TYR A 418 -2.29 -16.38 16.36
CA TYR A 418 -2.99 -16.97 15.22
C TYR A 418 -2.06 -17.75 14.29
N ARG A 419 -0.92 -17.14 13.93
CA ARG A 419 0.00 -17.69 12.93
C ARG A 419 1.44 -17.26 13.19
N LEU A 420 2.36 -18.20 12.99
CA LEU A 420 3.80 -17.94 12.92
C LEU A 420 4.35 -18.47 11.62
N SER A 421 5.22 -17.72 10.96
CA SER A 421 5.88 -18.12 9.71
C SER A 421 7.36 -17.79 9.74
N PHE A 422 8.15 -18.72 9.24
CA PHE A 422 9.60 -18.58 9.14
C PHE A 422 10.02 -18.96 7.73
N ASN A 423 10.62 -18.02 7.01
CA ASN A 423 11.04 -18.18 5.62
C ASN A 423 12.55 -17.98 5.49
N VAL A 424 13.23 -18.92 4.84
CA VAL A 424 14.68 -18.89 4.60
C VAL A 424 14.98 -19.07 3.10
N SER A 425 16.16 -18.64 2.67
CA SER A 425 16.52 -18.61 1.24
C SER A 425 16.74 -19.99 0.62
N SER A 426 17.23 -20.91 1.44
CA SER A 426 17.69 -22.23 1.01
C SER A 426 17.45 -23.27 2.09
N SER A 427 17.16 -24.49 1.65
CA SER A 427 17.03 -25.66 2.52
C SER A 427 18.42 -26.14 2.95
N GLY A 428 18.54 -26.69 4.16
CA GLY A 428 19.80 -27.23 4.68
C GLY A 428 19.60 -28.49 5.52
N SER A 429 20.65 -28.88 6.24
CA SER A 429 20.60 -29.95 7.25
C SER A 429 20.17 -29.46 8.64
N LYS A 430 19.90 -28.16 8.77
CA LYS A 430 19.51 -27.48 10.00
C LYS A 430 18.05 -27.05 9.91
N GLU A 431 17.42 -26.82 11.05
CA GLU A 431 16.07 -26.24 11.07
C GLU A 431 16.06 -24.81 10.59
N PRO A 432 15.01 -24.39 9.84
CA PRO A 432 14.90 -23.04 9.32
C PRO A 432 14.79 -21.98 10.41
N VAL A 433 14.37 -22.31 11.64
CA VAL A 433 14.19 -21.29 12.70
C VAL A 433 15.41 -21.15 13.61
N ASN A 434 15.94 -22.26 14.12
CA ASN A 434 16.93 -22.29 15.22
C ASN A 434 16.38 -21.75 16.56
N SER A 435 15.17 -22.17 16.94
CA SER A 435 14.50 -21.77 18.19
C SER A 435 13.66 -22.91 18.76
N GLY A 436 13.50 -22.93 20.08
CA GLY A 436 12.40 -23.63 20.74
C GLY A 436 11.16 -22.73 20.91
N PHE A 437 10.03 -23.32 21.30
CA PHE A 437 8.75 -22.64 21.54
C PHE A 437 8.03 -23.26 22.73
N THR A 438 7.42 -22.42 23.57
CA THR A 438 6.49 -22.88 24.63
C THR A 438 5.10 -22.37 24.31
N PHE A 439 4.13 -23.28 24.21
CA PHE A 439 2.74 -22.94 23.98
C PHE A 439 2.02 -22.86 25.32
N ASN A 440 1.29 -21.77 25.57
CA ASN A 440 0.51 -21.61 26.79
C ASN A 440 -0.75 -22.50 26.79
N GLU A 441 -1.54 -22.37 27.86
CA GLU A 441 -2.88 -22.95 27.90
C GLU A 441 -3.73 -22.39 26.76
N PHE A 442 -4.36 -23.27 26.00
CA PHE A 442 -5.18 -22.84 24.88
C PHE A 442 -6.52 -22.31 25.40
N ARG A 443 -6.95 -21.16 24.89
CA ARG A 443 -8.32 -20.68 25.14
C ARG A 443 -9.34 -21.63 24.50
N GLY A 444 -10.58 -21.52 24.96
CA GLY A 444 -11.68 -22.30 24.39
C GLY A 444 -11.76 -22.15 22.87
N GLY A 445 -12.02 -23.26 22.18
CA GLY A 445 -12.15 -23.29 20.71
C GLY A 445 -10.87 -23.64 19.95
N ILE A 446 -9.70 -23.54 20.57
CA ILE A 446 -8.43 -23.93 19.93
C ILE A 446 -8.14 -25.41 20.20
N THR A 447 -8.03 -26.18 19.12
CA THR A 447 -7.78 -27.63 19.21
C THR A 447 -6.30 -27.99 19.12
N GLY A 448 -5.46 -27.08 18.63
CA GLY A 448 -4.05 -27.34 18.40
C GLY A 448 -3.37 -26.28 17.54
N TYR A 449 -2.11 -26.52 17.20
CA TYR A 449 -1.46 -25.89 16.05
C TYR A 449 -1.08 -26.95 15.02
N GLY A 450 -1.45 -26.70 13.77
CA GLY A 450 -0.96 -27.42 12.61
C GLY A 450 0.37 -26.85 12.16
N LEU A 451 1.26 -27.73 11.69
CA LEU A 451 2.53 -27.33 11.10
C LEU A 451 2.51 -27.60 9.61
N THR A 452 3.07 -26.69 8.82
CA THR A 452 3.41 -26.96 7.42
C THR A 452 4.87 -26.66 7.14
N ALA A 453 5.50 -27.53 6.36
CA ALA A 453 6.88 -27.41 5.91
C ALA A 453 6.88 -27.37 4.38
N ASN A 454 7.34 -26.27 3.77
CA ASN A 454 7.19 -25.99 2.32
C ASN A 454 5.74 -26.18 1.83
N ASN A 455 4.77 -25.73 2.62
CA ASN A 455 3.33 -25.89 2.39
C ASN A 455 2.83 -27.35 2.43
N SER A 456 3.67 -28.32 2.78
CA SER A 456 3.26 -29.70 3.04
C SER A 456 2.89 -29.87 4.52
N PRO A 457 1.71 -30.39 4.86
CA PRO A 457 1.29 -30.56 6.25
C PRO A 457 2.14 -31.61 6.98
N ILE A 458 2.43 -31.33 8.25
CA ILE A 458 2.98 -32.29 9.22
C ILE A 458 1.79 -32.89 9.98
N ASN A 459 1.75 -34.22 10.11
CA ASN A 459 0.61 -34.92 10.69
C ASN A 459 0.50 -34.68 12.21
N THR A 460 1.66 -34.58 12.88
CA THR A 460 1.72 -34.30 14.31
C THR A 460 1.34 -32.84 14.58
N THR A 461 0.29 -32.64 15.39
CA THR A 461 -0.15 -31.32 15.87
C THR A 461 0.42 -31.00 17.25
N VAL A 462 0.59 -29.71 17.51
CA VAL A 462 0.96 -29.18 18.83
C VAL A 462 -0.31 -29.07 19.67
N ALA A 463 -0.29 -29.63 20.87
CA ALA A 463 -1.37 -29.54 21.84
C ALA A 463 -1.11 -28.42 22.86
N THR A 464 -2.12 -28.16 23.68
CA THR A 464 -2.02 -27.16 24.74
C THR A 464 -0.89 -27.50 25.71
N LYS A 465 -0.15 -26.49 26.18
CA LYS A 465 0.99 -26.64 27.11
C LYS A 465 2.15 -27.47 26.57
N ASP A 466 2.18 -27.76 25.27
CA ASP A 466 3.33 -28.43 24.67
C ASP A 466 4.52 -27.48 24.55
N THR A 467 5.72 -28.04 24.62
CA THR A 467 6.98 -27.35 24.38
C THR A 467 7.71 -28.01 23.23
N ILE A 468 8.10 -27.21 22.24
CA ILE A 468 9.04 -27.61 21.20
C ILE A 468 10.42 -27.16 21.64
N THR A 469 11.36 -28.10 21.78
CA THR A 469 12.77 -27.76 21.96
C THR A 469 13.54 -27.98 20.67
N SER A 470 14.51 -27.12 20.40
CA SER A 470 15.43 -27.23 19.27
C SER A 470 16.87 -27.24 19.79
N ASN A 471 17.73 -27.98 19.09
CA ASN A 471 19.19 -27.87 19.23
C ASN A 471 19.85 -27.33 17.93
N GLY A 472 19.05 -26.68 17.08
CA GLY A 472 19.39 -26.22 15.74
C GLY A 472 19.32 -27.29 14.64
N THR A 473 19.14 -28.56 14.99
CA THR A 473 19.09 -29.69 14.05
C THR A 473 18.04 -30.75 14.36
N ASN A 474 17.43 -30.69 15.54
CA ASN A 474 16.33 -31.57 15.91
C ASN A 474 15.24 -30.83 16.72
N PHE A 475 14.04 -30.75 16.16
CA PHE A 475 12.81 -30.36 16.83
C PHE A 475 12.30 -31.58 17.59
N THR A 476 12.04 -31.37 18.87
CA THR A 476 11.42 -32.37 19.72
C THR A 476 10.20 -31.75 20.37
N LEU A 477 9.04 -32.36 20.15
CA LEU A 477 7.81 -32.03 20.84
C LEU A 477 7.80 -32.77 22.18
N SER A 478 7.61 -32.02 23.26
CA SER A 478 7.58 -32.59 24.61
C SER A 478 6.50 -31.94 25.47
N ASN A 479 5.92 -32.78 26.33
CA ASN A 479 5.11 -32.40 27.47
C ASN A 479 5.40 -33.44 28.56
N ALA A 480 5.38 -33.07 29.84
CA ALA A 480 6.15 -33.72 30.90
C ALA A 480 5.98 -35.26 31.06
N THR A 481 4.92 -35.91 30.55
CA THR A 481 4.74 -37.36 30.76
C THR A 481 3.96 -38.22 29.72
N SER A 482 3.40 -37.74 28.59
CA SER A 482 2.47 -38.61 27.82
C SER A 482 2.25 -38.40 26.31
N ARG A 483 3.07 -37.63 25.58
CA ARG A 483 2.88 -37.43 24.12
C ARG A 483 4.00 -38.02 23.28
N ASN A 484 3.64 -38.48 22.08
CA ASN A 484 4.61 -38.89 21.07
C ASN A 484 5.24 -37.63 20.45
N ASP A 485 6.56 -37.68 20.27
CA ASP A 485 7.33 -36.70 19.52
C ASP A 485 7.00 -36.78 18.02
N PHE A 486 7.45 -35.79 17.23
CA PHE A 486 7.47 -35.89 15.77
C PHE A 486 8.20 -37.16 15.32
N THR A 487 7.71 -37.78 14.26
CA THR A 487 8.37 -38.93 13.64
C THR A 487 9.70 -38.52 13.00
N VAL A 488 10.55 -39.50 12.71
CA VAL A 488 11.85 -39.26 12.05
C VAL A 488 11.68 -38.60 10.67
N ASP A 489 10.66 -39.00 9.93
CA ASP A 489 10.35 -38.45 8.60
C ASP A 489 9.86 -37.01 8.70
N GLU A 490 8.94 -36.71 9.62
CA GLU A 490 8.46 -35.34 9.85
C GLU A 490 9.61 -34.40 10.24
N LYS A 491 10.51 -34.83 11.13
CA LYS A 491 11.70 -34.05 11.51
C LYS A 491 12.63 -33.80 10.33
N THR A 492 12.74 -34.77 9.43
CA THR A 492 13.54 -34.64 8.20
C THR A 492 12.91 -33.64 7.24
N THR A 493 11.59 -33.67 7.07
CA THR A 493 10.84 -32.69 6.29
C THR A 493 10.98 -31.28 6.87
N ILE A 494 10.87 -31.13 8.19
CA ILE A 494 11.05 -29.84 8.89
C ILE A 494 12.46 -29.27 8.66
N ARG A 495 13.52 -30.06 8.83
CA ARG A 495 14.91 -29.63 8.55
C ARG A 495 15.11 -29.20 7.09
N GLY A 496 14.51 -29.94 6.15
CA GLY A 496 14.62 -29.64 4.73
C GLY A 496 13.77 -28.46 4.26
N ALA A 497 13.01 -27.83 5.15
CA ALA A 497 12.07 -26.78 4.78
C ALA A 497 12.75 -25.43 4.56
N LYS A 498 12.33 -24.72 3.51
CA LYS A 498 12.58 -23.28 3.33
C LYS A 498 11.53 -22.42 4.03
N ARG A 499 10.33 -22.98 4.21
CA ARG A 499 9.22 -22.32 4.88
C ARG A 499 8.65 -23.24 5.94
N LEU A 500 8.56 -22.74 7.17
CA LEU A 500 7.89 -23.41 8.27
C LEU A 500 6.77 -22.49 8.77
N VAL A 501 5.55 -23.01 8.87
CA VAL A 501 4.39 -22.27 9.38
C VAL A 501 3.76 -23.06 10.50
N PHE A 502 3.51 -22.37 11.62
CA PHE A 502 2.62 -22.84 12.69
C PHE A 502 1.32 -22.07 12.54
N GLN A 503 0.22 -22.79 12.38
CA GLN A 503 -1.09 -22.21 12.21
C GLN A 503 -2.02 -22.76 13.28
N ARG A 504 -2.68 -21.86 14.00
CA ARG A 504 -3.66 -22.25 15.02
C ARG A 504 -4.85 -22.97 14.39
N LEU A 505 -5.33 -24.01 15.05
CA LEU A 505 -6.47 -24.83 14.63
C LEU A 505 -7.70 -24.60 15.53
N PRO A 506 -8.91 -24.61 14.95
CA PRO A 506 -9.17 -24.76 13.52
C PRO A 506 -8.80 -23.50 12.73
N ASN A 507 -8.46 -23.66 11.44
CA ASN A 507 -8.24 -22.51 10.56
C ASN A 507 -9.59 -21.85 10.25
N PRO A 508 -9.70 -20.51 10.26
CA PRO A 508 -10.88 -19.77 9.81
C PRO A 508 -11.44 -20.29 8.50
N THR A 509 -12.76 -20.33 8.40
CA THR A 509 -13.43 -20.53 7.12
C THR A 509 -13.19 -19.34 6.20
N VAL A 510 -13.28 -19.55 4.88
CA VAL A 510 -13.05 -18.49 3.88
C VAL A 510 -14.25 -18.42 2.95
N ILE A 511 -14.76 -17.23 2.70
CA ILE A 511 -15.76 -16.96 1.66
C ILE A 511 -15.02 -16.32 0.48
N SER A 512 -15.13 -16.93 -0.69
CA SER A 512 -14.54 -16.40 -1.92
C SER A 512 -15.58 -15.72 -2.80
N ASN A 513 -16.83 -16.19 -2.76
CA ASN A 513 -17.90 -15.62 -3.58
C ASN A 513 -19.30 -15.84 -3.00
N VAL A 514 -20.16 -14.84 -3.24
CA VAL A 514 -21.60 -14.85 -2.95
C VAL A 514 -22.33 -14.52 -4.24
N HIS A 515 -23.21 -15.42 -4.69
CA HIS A 515 -24.12 -15.11 -5.81
C HIS A 515 -25.21 -14.16 -5.33
N LYS A 516 -25.60 -13.25 -6.21
CA LYS A 516 -26.68 -12.29 -5.96
C LYS A 516 -27.63 -12.22 -7.14
N GLU A 517 -28.92 -12.14 -6.85
CA GLU A 517 -29.98 -11.85 -7.81
C GLU A 517 -30.72 -10.61 -7.34
N VAL A 518 -30.77 -9.58 -8.17
CA VAL A 518 -31.28 -8.27 -7.77
C VAL A 518 -32.46 -7.87 -8.65
N ALA A 519 -33.56 -7.57 -7.98
CA ALA A 519 -34.78 -7.02 -8.56
C ALA A 519 -34.96 -5.55 -8.15
N ASP A 520 -36.15 -5.01 -8.38
CA ASP A 520 -36.57 -3.67 -8.01
C ASP A 520 -36.75 -3.49 -6.49
N ASP A 521 -37.48 -4.39 -5.85
CA ASP A 521 -37.83 -4.29 -4.43
C ASP A 521 -37.23 -5.41 -3.57
N ASN A 522 -36.43 -6.29 -4.15
CA ASN A 522 -35.86 -7.43 -3.46
C ASN A 522 -34.51 -7.84 -4.03
N ALA A 523 -33.72 -8.52 -3.20
CA ALA A 523 -32.47 -9.13 -3.60
C ALA A 523 -32.26 -10.45 -2.86
N SER A 524 -31.76 -11.46 -3.56
CA SER A 524 -31.47 -12.79 -3.03
C SER A 524 -29.98 -13.09 -3.08
N PHE A 525 -29.46 -13.78 -2.07
CA PHE A 525 -28.04 -14.05 -1.90
C PHE A 525 -27.80 -15.50 -1.47
N ASN A 526 -26.79 -16.17 -2.00
CA ASN A 526 -26.35 -17.48 -1.52
C ASN A 526 -24.84 -17.65 -1.69
N LEU A 527 -24.21 -18.39 -0.79
CA LEU A 527 -22.80 -18.75 -0.93
C LEU A 527 -22.60 -19.65 -2.15
N THR A 528 -21.57 -19.38 -2.94
CA THR A 528 -21.22 -20.18 -4.11
C THR A 528 -19.79 -20.70 -4.10
N ASP A 529 -18.87 -19.99 -3.46
CA ASP A 529 -17.49 -20.44 -3.32
C ASP A 529 -16.96 -20.12 -1.91
N TYR A 530 -16.53 -21.17 -1.21
CA TYR A 530 -16.06 -21.10 0.17
C TYR A 530 -15.18 -22.30 0.53
N LEU A 531 -14.32 -22.11 1.53
CA LEU A 531 -13.51 -23.16 2.14
C LEU A 531 -13.87 -23.27 3.62
N THR A 532 -14.38 -24.43 4.03
CA THR A 532 -14.68 -24.67 5.45
C THR A 532 -13.44 -24.97 6.28
N ASN A 533 -12.31 -25.27 5.64
CA ASN A 533 -11.06 -25.67 6.31
C ASN A 533 -11.24 -26.76 7.39
N GLY A 534 -12.22 -27.65 7.19
CA GLY A 534 -12.52 -28.75 8.13
C GLY A 534 -13.32 -28.33 9.37
N ASN A 535 -13.79 -27.08 9.44
CA ASN A 535 -14.69 -26.63 10.51
C ASN A 535 -16.06 -27.27 10.42
N GLU A 536 -16.64 -27.54 11.60
CA GLU A 536 -18.06 -27.77 11.75
C GLU A 536 -18.78 -26.42 11.70
N ILE A 537 -19.67 -26.20 10.73
CA ILE A 537 -20.36 -24.92 10.53
C ILE A 537 -21.61 -24.85 11.41
N SER A 538 -21.76 -23.76 12.15
CA SER A 538 -22.92 -23.49 13.00
C SER A 538 -24.03 -22.78 12.23
N LYS A 539 -23.68 -21.67 11.56
CA LYS A 539 -24.63 -20.88 10.75
C LYS A 539 -23.93 -19.98 9.73
N ILE A 540 -24.70 -19.33 8.87
CA ILE A 540 -24.26 -18.17 8.09
C ILE A 540 -25.11 -16.97 8.49
N VAL A 541 -24.49 -15.82 8.60
CA VAL A 541 -25.17 -14.55 8.91
C VAL A 541 -25.06 -13.61 7.71
N TYR A 542 -26.18 -13.02 7.31
CA TYR A 542 -26.27 -11.98 6.28
C TYR A 542 -26.82 -10.70 6.92
N LYS A 543 -26.07 -9.60 6.89
CA LYS A 543 -26.49 -8.29 7.41
C LYS A 543 -26.62 -7.27 6.28
N LEU A 544 -27.76 -6.60 6.18
CA LEU A 544 -28.08 -5.62 5.14
C LEU A 544 -27.97 -4.18 5.68
N TYR A 545 -27.33 -3.30 4.91
CA TYR A 545 -27.20 -1.86 5.17
C TYR A 545 -27.48 -1.04 3.92
N ASP A 546 -27.88 0.22 4.09
CA ASP A 546 -28.03 1.20 3.01
C ASP A 546 -26.82 2.14 2.85
N SER A 547 -25.74 1.83 3.54
CA SER A 547 -24.44 2.47 3.40
C SER A 547 -23.34 1.47 3.70
N GLN A 548 -22.17 1.66 3.08
CA GLN A 548 -20.99 0.85 3.37
C GLN A 548 -20.62 0.95 4.86
N GLN A 549 -20.23 -0.16 5.46
CA GLN A 549 -19.87 -0.28 6.88
C GLN A 549 -18.41 -0.68 7.05
N ASP A 550 -17.88 -0.41 8.24
CA ASP A 550 -16.64 -1.00 8.72
C ASP A 550 -16.96 -2.37 9.34
N PRO A 551 -16.41 -3.49 8.81
CA PRO A 551 -16.64 -4.83 9.35
C PRO A 551 -16.19 -5.02 10.81
N GLU A 552 -15.28 -4.19 11.32
CA GLU A 552 -14.85 -4.22 12.72
C GLU A 552 -15.86 -3.54 13.66
N ASN A 553 -16.69 -2.64 13.12
CA ASN A 553 -17.67 -1.88 13.89
C ASN A 553 -18.91 -1.51 13.05
N PHE A 554 -19.83 -2.46 12.94
CA PHE A 554 -21.09 -2.22 12.24
C PHE A 554 -21.97 -1.18 12.94
N GLY A 555 -22.57 -0.29 12.14
CA GLY A 555 -23.68 0.54 12.56
C GLY A 555 -24.99 -0.26 12.72
N THR A 556 -26.13 0.44 12.74
CA THR A 556 -27.44 -0.22 12.82
C THR A 556 -27.82 -0.86 11.49
N GLU A 557 -28.07 -2.17 11.49
CA GLU A 557 -28.53 -2.90 10.31
C GLU A 557 -29.98 -2.58 9.93
N ILE A 558 -30.30 -2.74 8.64
CA ILE A 558 -31.69 -2.74 8.13
C ILE A 558 -32.35 -4.07 8.47
N SER A 559 -31.63 -5.16 8.24
CA SER A 559 -32.11 -6.52 8.45
C SER A 559 -30.94 -7.49 8.61
N THR A 560 -31.15 -8.51 9.42
CA THR A 560 -30.23 -9.66 9.57
C THR A 560 -30.99 -10.94 9.25
N GLN A 561 -30.34 -11.86 8.54
CA GLN A 561 -30.87 -13.17 8.17
C GLN A 561 -29.83 -14.24 8.50
N GLU A 562 -30.28 -15.41 8.98
CA GLU A 562 -29.40 -16.50 9.39
C GLU A 562 -29.81 -17.83 8.73
N LEU A 563 -28.83 -18.61 8.28
CA LEU A 563 -29.01 -19.97 7.75
C LEU A 563 -28.32 -20.98 8.66
N THR A 564 -29.07 -21.97 9.18
CA THR A 564 -28.54 -22.99 10.10
C THR A 564 -28.58 -24.42 9.54
N SER A 565 -29.27 -24.66 8.41
CA SER A 565 -29.55 -26.01 7.90
C SER A 565 -28.73 -26.38 6.66
N SER A 566 -28.65 -25.48 5.68
CA SER A 566 -27.87 -25.66 4.46
C SER A 566 -27.19 -24.35 4.12
N ILE A 567 -25.86 -24.42 4.06
CA ILE A 567 -25.00 -23.25 3.93
C ILE A 567 -25.00 -22.66 2.51
N THR A 568 -25.59 -23.36 1.54
CA THR A 568 -25.73 -22.89 0.16
C THR A 568 -27.14 -22.41 -0.17
N ASP A 569 -28.05 -22.39 0.81
CA ASP A 569 -29.41 -21.91 0.59
C ASP A 569 -29.43 -20.40 0.31
N SER A 570 -30.49 -19.94 -0.35
CA SER A 570 -30.66 -18.54 -0.69
C SER A 570 -31.41 -17.78 0.41
N VAL A 571 -30.89 -16.62 0.78
CA VAL A 571 -31.52 -15.63 1.65
C VAL A 571 -32.08 -14.51 0.81
N LYS A 572 -33.32 -14.09 1.08
CA LYS A 572 -33.98 -13.01 0.36
C LYS A 572 -34.29 -11.82 1.27
N PHE A 573 -33.84 -10.63 0.87
CA PHE A 573 -34.26 -9.35 1.42
C PHE A 573 -35.36 -8.76 0.54
N ASN A 574 -36.47 -8.32 1.14
CA ASN A 574 -37.61 -7.75 0.43
C ASN A 574 -37.82 -6.29 0.87
N THR A 575 -38.78 -5.60 0.23
CA THR A 575 -39.17 -4.21 0.55
C THR A 575 -38.02 -3.20 0.46
N LEU A 576 -37.09 -3.44 -0.46
CA LEU A 576 -36.02 -2.51 -0.78
C LEU A 576 -36.57 -1.37 -1.64
N SER A 577 -36.02 -0.17 -1.48
CA SER A 577 -36.28 0.94 -2.39
C SER A 577 -35.62 0.67 -3.76
N PRO A 578 -36.30 0.92 -4.89
CA PRO A 578 -35.72 0.78 -6.24
C PRO A 578 -34.63 1.85 -6.48
N GLU A 579 -33.71 1.55 -7.40
CA GLU A 579 -32.59 2.44 -7.79
C GLU A 579 -31.75 2.95 -6.60
N LYS A 580 -31.62 2.14 -5.55
CA LYS A 580 -30.86 2.48 -4.34
C LYS A 580 -29.73 1.49 -4.12
N ASP A 581 -28.58 2.03 -3.70
CA ASP A 581 -27.40 1.26 -3.32
C ASP A 581 -27.55 0.66 -1.92
N TYR A 582 -27.09 -0.58 -1.77
CA TYR A 582 -27.08 -1.35 -0.54
C TYR A 582 -25.80 -2.19 -0.44
N TRP A 583 -25.51 -2.63 0.78
CA TRP A 583 -24.40 -3.51 1.12
C TRP A 583 -24.90 -4.68 1.95
N VAL A 584 -24.58 -5.91 1.54
CA VAL A 584 -24.77 -7.11 2.36
C VAL A 584 -23.42 -7.61 2.83
N TYR A 585 -23.29 -7.84 4.13
CA TYR A 585 -22.12 -8.47 4.74
C TYR A 585 -22.46 -9.91 5.13
N VAL A 586 -21.64 -10.86 4.68
CA VAL A 586 -21.86 -12.30 4.87
C VAL A 586 -20.74 -12.90 5.71
N GLN A 587 -21.07 -13.74 6.70
CA GLN A 587 -20.09 -14.45 7.51
C GLN A 587 -20.50 -15.90 7.72
N ILE A 588 -19.55 -16.83 7.53
CA ILE A 588 -19.69 -18.22 7.97
C ILE A 588 -19.29 -18.28 9.45
N VAL A 589 -20.20 -18.70 10.31
CA VAL A 589 -19.96 -18.92 11.74
C VAL A 589 -19.72 -20.40 11.96
N ALA A 590 -18.53 -20.74 12.41
CA ALA A 590 -18.14 -22.10 12.76
C ALA A 590 -18.66 -22.46 14.17
N LYS A 591 -18.40 -23.70 14.59
CA LYS A 591 -18.69 -24.18 15.94
C LYS A 591 -17.90 -23.43 17.01
N TYR A 592 -16.71 -22.94 16.66
CA TYR A 592 -15.85 -22.15 17.51
C TYR A 592 -15.51 -20.87 16.78
N ASP A 593 -15.59 -19.73 17.46
CA ASP A 593 -15.39 -18.39 16.89
C ASP A 593 -14.03 -18.25 16.18
N THR A 594 -13.01 -18.99 16.62
CA THR A 594 -11.68 -19.04 15.95
C THR A 594 -11.71 -19.63 14.54
N GLY A 595 -12.80 -20.30 14.16
CA GLY A 595 -13.05 -20.87 12.84
C GLY A 595 -13.99 -20.03 11.98
N ASP A 596 -14.52 -18.92 12.50
CA ASP A 596 -15.41 -18.03 11.74
C ASP A 596 -14.67 -17.42 10.55
N SER A 597 -15.39 -17.12 9.46
CA SER A 597 -14.81 -16.34 8.36
C SER A 597 -14.72 -14.87 8.73
N GLU A 598 -13.88 -14.14 7.99
CA GLU A 598 -14.05 -12.69 7.89
C GLU A 598 -15.41 -12.36 7.25
N TRP A 599 -15.86 -11.11 7.45
CA TRP A 599 -17.06 -10.60 6.79
C TRP A 599 -16.78 -10.33 5.31
N PHE A 600 -17.57 -10.96 4.44
CA PHE A 600 -17.52 -10.76 2.99
C PHE A 600 -18.53 -9.69 2.57
N GLU A 601 -18.05 -8.58 2.00
CA GLU A 601 -18.89 -7.47 1.53
C GLU A 601 -19.45 -7.74 0.12
N VAL A 602 -20.76 -7.50 -0.06
CA VAL A 602 -21.46 -7.63 -1.34
C VAL A 602 -22.25 -6.33 -1.62
N PRO A 603 -21.68 -5.36 -2.35
CA PRO A 603 -22.42 -4.18 -2.78
C PRO A 603 -23.41 -4.53 -3.90
N PHE A 604 -24.58 -3.89 -3.92
CA PHE A 604 -25.56 -4.02 -5.01
C PHE A 604 -26.50 -2.81 -5.10
N THR A 605 -27.06 -2.60 -6.29
CA THR A 605 -28.04 -1.55 -6.57
C THR A 605 -29.33 -2.20 -7.03
N THR A 606 -30.46 -1.87 -6.40
CA THR A 606 -31.78 -2.34 -6.85
C THR A 606 -32.13 -1.77 -8.22
N LYS A 607 -32.86 -2.54 -9.03
CA LYS A 607 -33.20 -2.17 -10.40
C LYS A 607 -34.37 -1.19 -10.45
N SER A 608 -34.55 -0.55 -11.61
CA SER A 608 -35.72 0.28 -11.86
C SER A 608 -36.98 -0.59 -12.01
N ASP A 609 -38.03 -0.23 -11.29
CA ASP A 609 -39.39 -0.77 -11.50
C ASP A 609 -40.07 -0.12 -12.71
N ILE A 610 -39.47 0.91 -13.29
CA ILE A 610 -39.93 1.62 -14.48
C ILE A 610 -39.38 0.93 -15.73
N LEU A 611 -40.21 0.86 -16.78
CA LEU A 611 -39.79 0.41 -18.10
C LEU A 611 -38.66 1.33 -18.63
N SER A 612 -37.46 0.78 -18.77
CA SER A 612 -36.26 1.48 -19.22
C SER A 612 -35.62 0.72 -20.38
N VAL A 613 -35.67 1.32 -21.58
CA VAL A 613 -35.20 0.70 -22.83
C VAL A 613 -34.41 1.73 -23.64
N THR A 614 -33.23 1.35 -24.14
CA THR A 614 -32.48 2.18 -25.09
C THR A 614 -32.66 1.64 -26.50
N ILE A 615 -33.09 2.48 -27.45
CA ILE A 615 -33.34 2.12 -28.86
C ILE A 615 -32.71 3.12 -29.83
N PRO A 616 -32.39 2.70 -31.07
CA PRO A 616 -32.00 3.64 -32.13
C PRO A 616 -33.20 4.54 -32.51
N THR A 617 -32.97 5.85 -32.61
CA THR A 617 -33.99 6.79 -33.10
C THR A 617 -34.00 6.91 -34.63
N SER A 618 -33.02 6.33 -35.32
CA SER A 618 -32.91 6.32 -36.78
C SER A 618 -32.14 5.10 -37.25
N MET A 619 -32.57 4.51 -38.37
CA MET A 619 -31.89 3.39 -39.02
C MET A 619 -31.71 3.71 -40.50
N PHE A 620 -30.52 3.43 -41.01
CA PHE A 620 -30.14 3.61 -42.40
C PHE A 620 -29.93 2.26 -43.08
N PHE A 621 -30.25 2.22 -44.37
CA PHE A 621 -29.89 1.13 -45.26
C PHE A 621 -29.50 1.71 -46.62
N ASN A 622 -28.61 1.02 -47.31
CA ASN A 622 -28.17 1.34 -48.67
C ASN A 622 -28.36 0.12 -49.57
N THR A 623 -28.26 0.31 -50.88
CA THR A 623 -28.22 -0.80 -51.84
C THR A 623 -26.82 -0.97 -52.39
N ASP A 624 -26.32 -2.20 -52.40
CA ASP A 624 -25.09 -2.58 -53.08
C ASP A 624 -25.38 -3.61 -54.18
N MET A 625 -24.72 -3.45 -55.32
CA MET A 625 -24.84 -4.41 -56.42
C MET A 625 -24.01 -5.65 -56.09
N ASP A 626 -24.65 -6.80 -56.04
CA ASP A 626 -23.97 -8.08 -55.87
C ASP A 626 -23.35 -8.59 -57.18
N ASP A 627 -22.59 -9.68 -57.10
CA ASP A 627 -21.89 -10.29 -58.24
C ASP A 627 -22.84 -10.77 -59.36
N SER A 628 -24.13 -10.92 -59.06
CA SER A 628 -25.17 -11.30 -60.02
C SER A 628 -25.82 -10.10 -60.71
N GLY A 629 -25.41 -8.88 -60.34
CA GLY A 629 -25.95 -7.62 -60.85
C GLY A 629 -27.22 -7.15 -60.12
N LYS A 630 -27.54 -7.74 -58.97
CA LYS A 630 -28.74 -7.45 -58.19
C LYS A 630 -28.45 -6.45 -57.08
N LEU A 631 -29.34 -5.47 -56.88
CA LEU A 631 -29.20 -4.48 -55.81
C LEU A 631 -29.73 -5.05 -54.50
N THR A 632 -28.84 -5.45 -53.61
CA THR A 632 -29.14 -6.00 -52.29
C THR A 632 -29.07 -4.93 -51.21
N ILE A 633 -29.92 -5.02 -50.20
CA ILE A 633 -29.99 -4.05 -49.11
C ILE A 633 -28.94 -4.37 -48.05
N HIS A 634 -28.12 -3.38 -47.72
CA HIS A 634 -27.13 -3.41 -46.67
C HIS A 634 -27.51 -2.43 -45.56
N SER A 635 -27.61 -2.89 -44.32
CA SER A 635 -27.93 -2.08 -43.14
C SER A 635 -27.05 -2.46 -41.95
N PRO A 636 -26.55 -1.48 -41.17
CA PRO A 636 -25.90 -1.74 -39.90
C PRO A 636 -26.80 -2.48 -38.92
N SER A 637 -26.19 -3.06 -37.90
CA SER A 637 -26.90 -3.63 -36.76
C SER A 637 -27.12 -2.56 -35.69
N TYR A 638 -28.36 -2.40 -35.23
CA TYR A 638 -28.74 -1.43 -34.20
C TYR A 638 -29.18 -2.13 -32.93
N MET A 639 -28.66 -1.70 -31.78
CA MET A 639 -28.89 -2.37 -30.49
C MET A 639 -30.13 -1.82 -29.77
N VAL A 640 -30.87 -2.74 -29.16
CA VAL A 640 -31.95 -2.50 -28.21
C VAL A 640 -31.55 -3.12 -26.88
N THR A 641 -31.42 -2.30 -25.84
CA THR A 641 -31.00 -2.75 -24.51
C THR A 641 -32.12 -2.57 -23.48
N ASN A 642 -32.33 -3.56 -22.62
CA ASN A 642 -33.32 -3.53 -21.55
C ASN A 642 -32.63 -3.30 -20.19
N SER A 643 -32.92 -2.15 -19.57
CA SER A 643 -32.40 -1.79 -18.24
C SER A 643 -33.47 -1.87 -17.15
N SER A 644 -34.63 -2.47 -17.44
CA SER A 644 -35.73 -2.66 -16.47
C SER A 644 -35.45 -3.87 -15.57
N ALA A 645 -36.12 -3.95 -14.41
CA ALA A 645 -36.07 -5.12 -13.52
C ALA A 645 -36.75 -6.39 -14.08
N TYR A 646 -37.30 -6.36 -15.30
CA TYR A 646 -38.10 -7.43 -15.89
C TYR A 646 -37.89 -7.52 -17.41
N PRO A 647 -38.13 -8.69 -18.03
CA PRO A 647 -38.08 -8.83 -19.48
C PRO A 647 -39.11 -7.93 -20.16
N ILE A 648 -38.78 -7.43 -21.34
CA ILE A 648 -39.67 -6.58 -22.14
C ILE A 648 -40.10 -7.28 -23.42
N GLU A 649 -41.37 -7.17 -23.77
CA GLU A 649 -41.89 -7.54 -25.09
C GLU A 649 -41.79 -6.34 -26.04
N VAL A 650 -41.28 -6.60 -27.25
CA VAL A 650 -41.18 -5.60 -28.32
C VAL A 650 -42.18 -5.96 -29.41
N ALA A 651 -42.96 -4.99 -29.86
CA ALA A 651 -43.86 -5.13 -31.00
C ALA A 651 -43.71 -3.96 -31.98
N MET A 652 -43.81 -4.24 -33.28
CA MET A 652 -43.94 -3.21 -34.29
C MET A 652 -45.42 -2.87 -34.47
N ASN A 653 -45.78 -1.66 -34.08
CA ASN A 653 -47.16 -1.19 -34.17
C ASN A 653 -47.49 -0.63 -35.56
N SER A 654 -46.54 -0.01 -36.25
CA SER A 654 -46.76 0.48 -37.62
C SER A 654 -45.45 0.62 -38.41
N PHE A 655 -45.55 0.49 -39.73
CA PHE A 655 -44.51 0.86 -40.67
C PHE A 655 -45.13 1.63 -41.84
N SER A 656 -44.68 2.84 -42.12
CA SER A 656 -45.27 3.69 -43.17
C SER A 656 -44.21 4.55 -43.84
N GLU A 657 -44.39 4.85 -45.12
CA GLU A 657 -43.54 5.81 -45.84
C GLU A 657 -43.81 7.25 -45.39
N GLU A 658 -42.76 8.03 -45.21
CA GLU A 658 -42.83 9.47 -45.00
C GLU A 658 -42.54 10.20 -46.31
N GLY A 659 -43.59 10.71 -46.95
CA GLY A 659 -43.52 11.38 -48.24
C GLY A 659 -43.97 10.49 -49.39
N ASP A 660 -43.60 10.86 -50.62
CA ASP A 660 -43.85 10.09 -51.83
C ASP A 660 -42.53 9.95 -52.59
N SER A 661 -41.85 8.81 -52.39
CA SER A 661 -40.61 8.49 -53.11
C SER A 661 -40.88 7.95 -54.52
N GLY A 662 -42.12 7.58 -54.83
CA GLY A 662 -42.49 6.85 -56.05
C GLY A 662 -41.94 5.43 -56.13
N ILE A 663 -41.47 4.86 -55.02
CA ILE A 663 -40.99 3.47 -54.88
C ILE A 663 -42.06 2.61 -54.22
N GLU A 664 -42.39 1.49 -54.87
CA GLU A 664 -43.39 0.56 -54.35
C GLU A 664 -42.74 -0.41 -53.35
N LEU A 665 -43.24 -0.46 -52.11
CA LEU A 665 -42.80 -1.45 -51.12
C LEU A 665 -43.45 -2.81 -51.45
N LEU A 666 -42.63 -3.84 -51.67
CA LEU A 666 -43.05 -5.16 -52.16
C LEU A 666 -43.21 -6.18 -51.02
N ASP A 667 -44.24 -7.02 -51.13
CA ASP A 667 -44.49 -8.14 -50.20
C ASP A 667 -43.53 -9.34 -50.41
N SER A 668 -42.97 -9.46 -51.62
CA SER A 668 -42.02 -10.51 -51.98
C SER A 668 -41.06 -10.06 -53.09
N PRO A 669 -39.88 -10.70 -53.24
CA PRO A 669 -39.00 -10.45 -54.38
C PRO A 669 -39.73 -10.64 -55.73
N ASP A 670 -39.66 -9.65 -56.61
CA ASP A 670 -40.26 -9.71 -57.95
C ASP A 670 -39.28 -9.21 -59.01
N SER A 671 -38.63 -10.13 -59.72
CA SER A 671 -37.68 -9.83 -60.78
C SER A 671 -38.30 -9.18 -62.03
N ASN A 672 -39.63 -9.17 -62.15
CA ASN A 672 -40.33 -8.48 -63.25
C ASN A 672 -40.71 -7.04 -62.87
N ASN A 673 -40.57 -6.66 -61.59
CA ASN A 673 -40.76 -5.29 -61.13
C ASN A 673 -39.53 -4.45 -61.49
N ASN A 674 -39.73 -3.16 -61.82
CA ASN A 674 -38.66 -2.25 -62.22
C ASN A 674 -38.57 -0.97 -61.38
N LYS A 675 -39.32 -0.90 -60.26
CA LYS A 675 -39.39 0.24 -59.33
C LYS A 675 -39.73 -0.15 -57.88
N GLY A 676 -39.70 -1.43 -57.54
CA GLY A 676 -40.10 -1.92 -56.23
C GLY A 676 -38.93 -2.13 -55.27
N LEU A 677 -39.19 -1.99 -53.98
CA LEU A 677 -38.28 -2.23 -52.87
C LEU A 677 -38.84 -3.34 -51.99
N PHE A 678 -38.11 -4.43 -51.84
CA PHE A 678 -38.41 -5.49 -50.88
C PHE A 678 -37.54 -5.28 -49.63
N LEU A 679 -38.15 -5.15 -48.46
CA LEU A 679 -37.44 -4.98 -47.18
C LEU A 679 -37.91 -5.99 -46.14
N GLN A 680 -36.97 -6.45 -45.33
CA GLN A 680 -37.19 -7.36 -44.22
C GLN A 680 -36.55 -6.79 -42.96
N LEU A 681 -37.27 -6.92 -41.85
CA LEU A 681 -36.72 -6.65 -40.54
C LEU A 681 -36.19 -7.94 -39.94
N ASN A 682 -34.98 -7.88 -39.41
CA ASN A 682 -34.37 -9.00 -38.70
C ASN A 682 -34.08 -8.61 -37.26
N LYS A 683 -34.24 -9.56 -36.35
CA LYS A 683 -33.79 -9.49 -34.96
C LYS A 683 -32.81 -10.62 -34.72
N ASN A 684 -31.63 -10.33 -34.18
CA ASN A 684 -30.58 -11.32 -33.89
C ASN A 684 -30.31 -12.25 -35.08
N ASN A 685 -30.18 -11.64 -36.27
CA ASN A 685 -29.96 -12.30 -37.56
C ASN A 685 -31.08 -13.24 -38.06
N GLN A 686 -32.23 -13.28 -37.39
CA GLN A 686 -33.41 -14.01 -37.85
C GLN A 686 -34.44 -13.05 -38.44
N VAL A 687 -35.03 -13.43 -39.57
CA VAL A 687 -36.09 -12.66 -40.23
C VAL A 687 -37.33 -12.64 -39.33
N VAL A 688 -37.74 -11.46 -38.91
CA VAL A 688 -38.96 -11.23 -38.12
C VAL A 688 -40.16 -11.08 -39.04
N THR A 689 -40.03 -10.23 -40.07
CA THR A 689 -41.09 -9.99 -41.06
C THR A 689 -40.54 -9.38 -42.34
N THR A 690 -41.32 -9.47 -43.41
CA THR A 690 -41.27 -8.51 -44.52
C THR A 690 -41.96 -7.22 -44.10
N LEU A 691 -41.36 -6.07 -44.42
CA LEU A 691 -41.89 -4.74 -44.13
C LEU A 691 -42.90 -4.33 -45.20
N LYS A 692 -44.08 -3.91 -44.77
CA LYS A 692 -45.20 -3.48 -45.60
C LYS A 692 -46.04 -2.44 -44.86
N THR A 693 -46.80 -1.64 -45.60
CA THR A 693 -47.48 -0.44 -45.05
C THR A 693 -48.73 -0.75 -44.20
N ASP A 694 -49.21 -1.99 -44.21
CA ASP A 694 -50.37 -2.47 -43.44
C ASP A 694 -49.99 -3.26 -42.17
N ILE A 695 -48.72 -3.19 -41.72
CA ILE A 695 -48.29 -3.84 -40.48
C ILE A 695 -48.98 -3.19 -39.28
N SER A 696 -49.58 -4.04 -38.42
CA SER A 696 -50.07 -3.64 -37.10
C SER A 696 -49.80 -4.72 -36.06
N ASN A 697 -49.37 -4.31 -34.86
CA ASN A 697 -49.13 -5.16 -33.70
C ASN A 697 -48.31 -6.43 -33.97
N LEU A 698 -47.25 -6.34 -34.77
CA LEU A 698 -46.40 -7.49 -35.07
C LEU A 698 -45.45 -7.78 -33.90
N PRO A 699 -45.50 -8.98 -33.29
CA PRO A 699 -44.57 -9.34 -32.23
C PRO A 699 -43.14 -9.48 -32.76
N MET A 700 -42.18 -8.85 -32.08
CA MET A 700 -40.74 -8.97 -32.36
C MET A 700 -40.01 -9.81 -31.29
N GLY A 701 -40.74 -10.35 -30.32
CA GLY A 701 -40.23 -11.19 -29.24
C GLY A 701 -39.65 -10.40 -28.06
N GLU A 702 -39.15 -11.13 -27.07
CA GLU A 702 -38.69 -10.57 -25.79
C GLU A 702 -37.23 -10.09 -25.83
N VAL A 703 -36.90 -9.12 -24.97
CA VAL A 703 -35.53 -8.75 -24.60
C VAL A 703 -35.38 -9.04 -23.10
N PRO A 704 -34.58 -10.06 -22.71
CA PRO A 704 -34.36 -10.39 -21.31
C PRO A 704 -33.73 -9.24 -20.51
N VAL A 705 -33.74 -9.38 -19.19
CA VAL A 705 -33.08 -8.43 -18.28
C VAL A 705 -31.56 -8.49 -18.50
N ASP A 706 -30.91 -7.33 -18.57
CA ASP A 706 -29.46 -7.19 -18.79
C ASP A 706 -28.93 -7.82 -20.10
N ASP A 707 -29.81 -8.01 -21.08
CA ASP A 707 -29.49 -8.59 -22.39
C ASP A 707 -29.68 -7.56 -23.52
N GLU A 708 -29.05 -7.81 -24.65
CA GLU A 708 -29.09 -6.95 -25.83
C GLU A 708 -29.72 -7.67 -27.03
N SER A 709 -30.59 -6.97 -27.76
CA SER A 709 -31.13 -7.47 -29.02
C SER A 709 -30.74 -6.57 -30.18
N SER A 710 -30.28 -7.18 -31.26
CA SER A 710 -29.88 -6.48 -32.47
C SER A 710 -31.00 -6.45 -33.50
N ILE A 711 -31.26 -5.28 -34.10
CA ILE A 711 -32.22 -5.08 -35.18
C ILE A 711 -31.46 -4.65 -36.44
N ARG A 712 -31.81 -5.21 -37.61
CA ARG A 712 -31.23 -4.82 -38.91
C ARG A 712 -32.22 -4.97 -40.07
N LEU A 713 -31.99 -4.21 -41.14
CA LEU A 713 -32.76 -4.30 -42.38
C LEU A 713 -32.01 -5.10 -43.44
N THR A 714 -32.72 -5.99 -44.13
CA THR A 714 -32.22 -6.72 -45.31
C THR A 714 -33.27 -6.68 -46.41
N GLY A 715 -32.94 -7.09 -47.64
CA GLY A 715 -33.87 -6.99 -48.74
C GLY A 715 -33.20 -6.71 -50.08
N GLU A 716 -33.98 -6.26 -51.05
CA GLU A 716 -33.57 -6.11 -52.44
C GLU A 716 -34.33 -4.96 -53.11
N TYR A 717 -33.64 -4.21 -53.98
CA TYR A 717 -34.25 -3.16 -54.79
C TYR A 717 -34.27 -3.58 -56.27
N PHE A 718 -35.41 -3.42 -56.91
CA PHE A 718 -35.66 -3.89 -58.29
C PHE A 718 -35.64 -2.75 -59.32
N GLY A 719 -35.36 -1.51 -58.90
CA GLY A 719 -35.27 -0.37 -59.80
C GLY A 719 -33.91 -0.18 -60.46
N PRO A 720 -33.78 0.86 -61.31
CA PRO A 720 -32.57 1.08 -62.11
C PRO A 720 -31.36 1.45 -61.23
N ALA A 721 -30.21 0.83 -61.50
CA ALA A 721 -28.94 1.17 -60.87
C ALA A 721 -28.40 2.53 -61.33
N GLY A 722 -27.66 3.22 -60.45
CA GLY A 722 -26.90 4.43 -60.80
C GLY A 722 -27.60 5.78 -60.55
N LYS A 723 -28.81 5.79 -59.95
CA LYS A 723 -29.48 7.01 -59.48
C LYS A 723 -29.74 6.90 -57.97
N ALA A 724 -29.31 7.90 -57.20
CA ALA A 724 -29.66 8.02 -55.78
C ALA A 724 -31.16 8.27 -55.63
N ILE A 725 -31.81 7.49 -54.77
CA ILE A 725 -33.23 7.59 -54.43
C ILE A 725 -33.30 7.54 -52.91
N ASP A 726 -33.79 8.62 -52.31
CA ASP A 726 -33.96 8.71 -50.87
C ASP A 726 -35.40 8.29 -50.52
N VAL A 727 -35.52 7.23 -49.74
CA VAL A 727 -36.79 6.75 -49.18
C VAL A 727 -36.75 6.94 -47.68
N ASN A 728 -37.83 7.46 -47.10
CA ASN A 728 -37.95 7.63 -45.67
C ASN A 728 -39.13 6.81 -45.17
N TYR A 729 -38.90 6.01 -44.14
CA TYR A 729 -39.94 5.21 -43.50
C TYR A 729 -39.98 5.52 -42.01
N LYS A 730 -41.19 5.59 -41.48
CA LYS A 730 -41.47 5.68 -40.05
C LYS A 730 -41.88 4.31 -39.53
N MET A 731 -41.14 3.85 -38.53
CA MET A 731 -41.44 2.65 -37.76
C MET A 731 -41.85 3.04 -36.34
N THR A 732 -43.00 2.55 -35.86
CA THR A 732 -43.44 2.73 -34.48
C THR A 732 -43.26 1.42 -33.73
N LEU A 733 -42.53 1.45 -32.62
CA LEU A 733 -42.31 0.30 -31.74
C LEU A 733 -43.03 0.52 -30.40
N ASP A 734 -43.66 -0.53 -29.91
CA ASP A 734 -44.27 -0.59 -28.58
C ASP A 734 -43.44 -1.52 -27.68
N PHE A 735 -43.22 -1.09 -26.44
CA PHE A 735 -42.49 -1.82 -25.41
C PHE A 735 -43.40 -2.07 -24.21
N LYS A 736 -43.48 -3.30 -23.75
CA LYS A 736 -44.32 -3.69 -22.61
C LYS A 736 -43.57 -4.66 -21.70
N LYS A 737 -43.97 -4.75 -20.43
CA LYS A 737 -43.48 -5.78 -19.52
C LYS A 737 -43.94 -7.15 -20.00
N ALA A 738 -43.02 -8.08 -20.20
CA ALA A 738 -43.35 -9.44 -20.63
C ALA A 738 -44.19 -10.16 -19.56
N GLY A 739 -45.21 -10.91 -19.99
CA GLY A 739 -46.06 -11.70 -19.10
C GLY A 739 -47.06 -10.89 -18.26
N THR A 740 -47.46 -9.69 -18.71
CA THR A 740 -48.57 -8.91 -18.12
C THR A 740 -49.87 -9.02 -18.89
#